data_AF-A0A0V1PI68-F1
#
_entry.id   AF-A0A0V1PI68-F1
#
_cell.length_a   1.000
_cell.length_b   1.000
_cell.length_c   1.000
_cell.angle_alpha   90.00
_cell.angle_beta   90.00
_cell.angle_gamma   90.00
#
_symmetry.space_group_name_H-M   'P 1'
#
loop_
_entity.id
_entity.type
_entity.pdbx_description
1 polymer ?
#
loop_
_entity_poly.entity_id
_entity_poly.type
_entity_poly.pdbx_seq_one_letter_code
_entity_poly.pdbx_strand_id
1 'polypeptide(L)'
;LQSFHSWTICMKQSHWEMALCFSFLLFFILIIKARGFSSRCPCEPDYKCVLNNCVLNVDCPTVKKQGNGPPKFCKDAFDPNRRPPSKLESWFTEDIFNDLFPKANLGWGANKCFPYNYKAFIIAARYFPEFGTESPTNGFTARENYRRDLAAFFAHAIQETGENDASLYSNMDVEQAHACFYRGGFYNWFEGGPGSSFLPPNSSGYSPTDGDKCNPAGRYCSTNAELDHFYPCSNEQEGNYYKGCYFGRGAIQLSYNFNYGQFQQWLHSQNIIVDLLKNPNLLMTKVDPPLAILGSVWFYMTPQPPKPAMHDIIMGNWESGPVNREAGYFGPIFGPTSLIINNECSGEDPSEPGGPGESRRIKAFKWFCDYFGVPTGDEELLSCKNMPKKFGDFSNFLSFQPDWSSTWKEKPCSCAPAQYGGMIPYFQPGYYPERYVRLNEQNRRRCVQSKPNHTTANYTMSLISCDPSKKLAFSKTKNFRLVAEGSEKGHVKSVVECLDMCYKNDQCISFNYCPDGNTCEIIYAALGHCLVSFNRIPQLQFIGYARNVLRQIDVETCLSKCLTISKSRGADSECILNSESIESKPDLSSPAEADTGDVDYFTNNCAGDWSEWSKWSVCNSDGKQSRTRQCSVYGSCPGEKEEIRQCESESSLTKTESTSVIPDPVSESCPPKPIYKPCESCSSVDQPEISAIFIPAKVHCFVEHLFDKCMLLELCMESKLPSAFRFLQTYTDTLDVEL
;
A
#
# COMPACT_ATOMS: atom_id res chain seq x y z
N LEU A 1 -15.63 41.25 47.30
CA LEU A 1 -15.81 42.15 48.46
C LEU A 1 -15.48 41.49 49.82
N GLN A 2 -14.63 40.46 49.87
CA GLN A 2 -14.05 39.93 51.12
C GLN A 2 -12.58 39.52 50.92
N SER A 3 -11.78 40.46 50.44
CA SER A 3 -10.30 40.36 50.45
C SER A 3 -9.63 41.73 50.56
N PHE A 4 -10.39 42.74 50.98
CA PHE A 4 -9.97 44.15 51.09
C PHE A 4 -9.47 44.53 52.50
N HIS A 5 -8.94 43.57 53.28
CA HIS A 5 -8.61 43.80 54.70
C HIS A 5 -7.20 43.40 55.16
N SER A 6 -6.25 43.16 54.25
CA SER A 6 -4.85 42.92 54.66
C SER A 6 -3.79 43.76 53.94
N TRP A 7 -4.17 44.83 53.24
CA TRP A 7 -3.20 45.72 52.58
C TRP A 7 -2.78 46.95 53.41
N THR A 8 -3.34 47.14 54.61
CA THR A 8 -3.07 48.33 55.43
C THR A 8 -1.96 48.11 56.48
N ILE A 9 -1.18 47.04 56.38
CA ILE A 9 -0.01 46.80 57.25
C ILE A 9 1.21 46.52 56.37
N CYS A 10 1.62 47.50 55.57
CA CYS A 10 2.98 47.53 55.00
C CYS A 10 3.43 48.97 54.67
N MET A 11 3.00 49.96 55.47
CA MET A 11 3.64 51.28 55.48
C MET A 11 4.64 51.35 56.63
N LYS A 12 5.81 50.74 56.43
CA LYS A 12 7.11 51.10 57.05
C LYS A 12 8.14 50.02 56.73
N GLN A 13 8.73 50.04 55.53
CA GLN A 13 10.13 49.64 55.37
C GLN A 13 10.70 50.00 53.98
N SER A 14 11.91 50.57 54.03
CA SER A 14 12.97 50.50 53.03
C SER A 14 12.70 50.98 51.60
N HIS A 15 13.34 52.10 51.22
CA HIS A 15 13.46 52.56 49.82
C HIS A 15 13.99 51.49 48.84
N TRP A 16 14.63 50.42 49.35
CA TRP A 16 15.13 49.30 48.52
C TRP A 16 14.02 48.37 48.04
N GLU A 17 12.94 48.18 48.79
CA GLU A 17 11.84 47.30 48.36
C GLU A 17 11.01 47.94 47.25
N MET A 18 10.87 49.28 47.26
CA MET A 18 10.27 50.00 46.14
C MET A 18 11.11 49.90 44.87
N ALA A 19 12.45 49.97 44.97
CA ALA A 19 13.34 49.82 43.81
C ALA A 19 13.30 48.41 43.19
N LEU A 20 13.14 47.38 44.03
CA LEU A 20 12.95 45.99 43.59
C LEU A 20 11.58 45.80 42.93
N CYS A 21 10.51 46.36 43.48
CA CYS A 21 9.18 46.34 42.87
C CYS A 21 9.17 47.06 41.51
N PHE A 22 9.82 48.22 41.39
CA PHE A 22 9.93 48.94 40.11
C PHE A 22 10.76 48.17 39.09
N SER A 23 11.85 47.52 39.50
CA SER A 23 12.67 46.66 38.62
C SER A 23 11.89 45.42 38.16
N PHE A 24 11.13 44.79 39.05
CA PHE A 24 10.25 43.67 38.69
C PHE A 24 9.11 44.11 37.78
N LEU A 25 8.53 45.30 37.99
CA LEU A 25 7.49 45.86 37.13
C LEU A 25 8.05 46.19 35.73
N LEU A 26 9.25 46.77 35.65
CA LEU A 26 9.95 47.02 34.39
C LEU A 26 10.32 45.72 33.66
N PHE A 27 10.75 44.69 34.40
CA PHE A 27 11.01 43.37 33.87
C PHE A 27 9.72 42.69 33.41
N PHE A 28 8.61 42.84 34.13
CA PHE A 28 7.29 42.36 33.69
C PHE A 28 6.76 43.14 32.49
N ILE A 29 6.96 44.46 32.42
CA ILE A 29 6.60 45.28 31.24
C ILE A 29 7.48 44.92 30.05
N LEU A 30 8.77 44.62 30.25
CA LEU A 30 9.66 44.09 29.21
C LEU A 30 9.27 42.68 28.80
N ILE A 31 8.82 41.82 29.72
CA ILE A 31 8.27 40.49 29.40
C ILE A 31 6.90 40.61 28.72
N ILE A 32 6.07 41.60 29.04
CA ILE A 32 4.79 41.86 28.37
C ILE A 32 5.04 42.49 26.99
N LYS A 33 6.09 43.30 26.81
CA LYS A 33 6.54 43.79 25.49
C LYS A 33 7.22 42.68 24.67
N ALA A 34 7.95 41.76 25.30
CA ALA A 34 8.58 40.61 24.64
C ALA A 34 7.58 39.47 24.38
N ARG A 35 6.53 39.35 25.20
CA ARG A 35 5.31 38.57 24.95
C ARG A 35 4.26 39.50 24.34
N GLY A 36 4.59 40.05 23.18
CA GLY A 36 3.63 40.73 22.32
C GLY A 36 2.42 39.83 22.12
N PHE A 37 1.30 40.27 22.66
CA PHE A 37 -0.01 39.66 22.51
C PHE A 37 -0.32 39.42 21.04
N SER A 38 -0.76 38.19 20.76
CA SER A 38 -1.60 37.89 19.60
C SER A 38 -2.82 38.81 19.63
N SER A 39 -2.92 39.71 18.65
CA SER A 39 -4.20 40.19 18.14
C SER A 39 -3.99 40.98 16.84
N ARG A 40 -4.40 40.36 15.73
CA ARG A 40 -4.63 40.93 14.39
C ARG A 40 -3.40 41.58 13.75
N CYS A 41 -2.91 40.99 12.67
CA CYS A 41 -2.05 41.71 11.73
C CYS A 41 -2.69 43.06 11.42
N PRO A 42 -2.07 44.20 11.76
CA PRO A 42 -2.30 45.39 10.98
C PRO A 42 -1.71 45.06 9.61
N CYS A 43 -2.54 44.79 8.61
CA CYS A 43 -2.06 44.62 7.24
C CYS A 43 -1.55 46.00 6.79
N GLU A 44 -0.31 46.33 7.15
CA GLU A 44 0.47 47.45 6.62
C GLU A 44 0.70 47.24 5.11
N PRO A 45 1.02 48.28 4.32
CA PRO A 45 1.15 48.16 2.86
C PRO A 45 2.13 47.06 2.41
N ASP A 46 3.18 46.84 3.19
CA ASP A 46 4.28 45.91 2.90
C ASP A 46 4.00 44.46 3.37
N TYR A 47 2.90 44.21 4.08
CA TYR A 47 2.56 42.89 4.61
C TYR A 47 1.10 42.50 4.32
N LYS A 48 0.90 41.25 3.91
CA LYS A 48 -0.43 40.67 3.73
C LYS A 48 -0.74 39.66 4.81
N CYS A 49 -2.04 39.55 5.09
CA CYS A 49 -2.56 38.70 6.14
C CYS A 49 -2.94 37.33 5.55
N VAL A 50 -2.14 36.30 5.83
CA VAL A 50 -2.39 34.91 5.42
C VAL A 50 -2.53 34.04 6.65
N LEU A 51 -3.66 33.33 6.80
CA LEU A 51 -3.89 32.41 7.91
C LEU A 51 -3.66 33.02 9.32
N ASN A 52 -4.04 34.29 9.48
CA ASN A 52 -3.80 35.12 10.67
C ASN A 52 -2.32 35.33 11.01
N ASN A 53 -1.45 35.23 10.01
CA ASN A 53 -0.02 35.54 10.07
C ASN A 53 0.30 36.66 9.07
N CYS A 54 1.33 37.46 9.36
CA CYS A 54 1.70 38.57 8.50
C CYS A 54 2.86 38.11 7.62
N VAL A 55 2.63 38.06 6.31
CA VAL A 55 3.60 37.61 5.32
C VAL A 55 3.99 38.80 4.47
N LEU A 56 5.28 38.92 4.14
CA LEU A 56 5.77 39.98 3.27
C LEU A 56 4.98 40.01 1.95
N ASN A 57 4.43 41.18 1.63
CA ASN A 57 3.78 41.46 0.36
C ASN A 57 4.87 41.90 -0.63
N VAL A 58 5.44 40.94 -1.35
CA VAL A 58 6.55 41.20 -2.27
C VAL A 58 6.10 41.09 -3.73
N ASP A 59 6.46 42.08 -4.52
CA ASP A 59 6.35 42.02 -5.98
C ASP A 59 7.57 41.32 -6.55
N CYS A 60 7.48 40.00 -6.69
CA CYS A 60 8.57 39.22 -7.25
C CYS A 60 8.79 39.53 -8.74
N PRO A 61 10.05 39.50 -9.22
CA PRO A 61 10.35 39.66 -10.63
C PRO A 61 9.50 38.70 -11.47
N THR A 62 8.97 39.22 -12.59
CA THR A 62 8.17 38.39 -13.50
C THR A 62 9.05 37.30 -14.10
N VAL A 63 8.70 36.05 -13.85
CA VAL A 63 9.44 34.91 -14.39
C VAL A 63 9.17 34.76 -15.88
N LYS A 64 10.22 34.46 -16.63
CA LYS A 64 10.11 34.17 -18.05
C LYS A 64 9.32 32.87 -18.24
N LYS A 65 8.09 33.01 -18.73
CA LYS A 65 7.25 31.89 -19.18
C LYS A 65 7.97 31.10 -20.27
N GLN A 66 8.12 29.80 -20.06
CA GLN A 66 8.82 28.93 -21.00
C GLN A 66 7.87 28.08 -21.83
N GLY A 67 8.25 27.78 -23.07
CA GLY A 67 7.40 26.99 -23.98
C GLY A 67 6.19 27.73 -24.53
N ASN A 68 5.27 26.95 -25.11
CA ASN A 68 4.05 27.45 -25.74
C ASN A 68 2.92 27.77 -24.76
N GLY A 69 3.11 27.45 -23.47
CA GLY A 69 2.11 27.63 -22.42
C GLY A 69 1.00 26.58 -22.43
N PRO A 70 0.00 26.76 -21.55
CA PRO A 70 -1.06 25.79 -21.37
C PRO A 70 -1.93 25.68 -22.64
N PRO A 71 -2.39 24.47 -22.99
CA PRO A 71 -3.29 24.31 -24.12
C PRO A 71 -4.60 25.06 -23.87
N LYS A 72 -5.22 25.57 -24.95
CA LYS A 72 -6.52 26.27 -24.87
C LYS A 72 -7.63 25.40 -24.28
N PHE A 73 -7.57 24.09 -24.53
CA PHE A 73 -8.52 23.10 -24.05
C PHE A 73 -7.76 21.97 -23.36
N CYS A 74 -8.21 21.63 -22.16
CA CYS A 74 -7.65 20.55 -21.35
C CYS A 74 -8.76 19.89 -20.54
N LYS A 75 -8.49 18.68 -20.06
CA LYS A 75 -9.34 18.05 -19.05
C LYS A 75 -8.98 18.64 -17.69
N ASP A 76 -10.00 19.01 -16.92
CA ASP A 76 -9.78 19.42 -15.54
C ASP A 76 -9.35 18.20 -14.71
N ALA A 77 -8.56 18.44 -13.65
CA ALA A 77 -8.24 17.40 -12.68
C ALA A 77 -9.53 16.81 -12.07
N PHE A 78 -9.59 15.49 -11.95
CA PHE A 78 -10.76 14.75 -11.51
C PHE A 78 -10.38 13.56 -10.63
N ASP A 79 -11.19 13.27 -9.62
CA ASP A 79 -11.02 12.07 -8.80
C ASP A 79 -11.99 10.98 -9.26
N PRO A 80 -11.51 9.88 -9.89
CA PRO A 80 -12.37 8.80 -10.34
C PRO A 80 -13.11 8.09 -9.20
N ASN A 81 -12.54 8.10 -7.99
CA ASN A 81 -13.16 7.46 -6.82
C ASN A 81 -14.05 8.41 -6.01
N ARG A 82 -14.12 9.70 -6.38
CA ARG A 82 -14.92 10.74 -5.70
C ARG A 82 -14.74 10.74 -4.18
N ARG A 83 -13.49 10.67 -3.72
CA ARG A 83 -13.17 10.67 -2.29
C ARG A 83 -13.69 11.94 -1.60
N PRO A 84 -14.09 11.82 -0.32
CA PRO A 84 -14.53 12.97 0.45
C PRO A 84 -13.39 14.00 0.55
N PRO A 85 -13.73 15.30 0.69
CA PRO A 85 -12.73 16.34 0.95
C PRO A 85 -11.84 16.02 2.15
N SER A 86 -10.55 16.31 2.02
CA SER A 86 -9.62 16.24 3.16
C SER A 86 -9.85 17.44 4.08
N LYS A 87 -9.62 17.26 5.39
CA LYS A 87 -9.64 18.37 6.36
C LYS A 87 -8.62 19.46 6.01
N LEU A 88 -7.57 19.13 5.23
CA LEU A 88 -6.63 20.09 4.70
C LEU A 88 -7.31 21.22 3.91
N GLU A 89 -8.38 20.89 3.17
CA GLU A 89 -9.14 21.84 2.35
C GLU A 89 -9.84 22.92 3.19
N SER A 90 -10.02 22.72 4.50
CA SER A 90 -10.66 23.71 5.38
C SER A 90 -9.75 24.88 5.74
N TRP A 91 -8.44 24.76 5.52
CA TRP A 91 -7.47 25.78 5.93
C TRP A 91 -6.44 26.10 4.84
N PHE A 92 -6.09 25.15 3.97
CA PHE A 92 -5.20 25.40 2.85
C PHE A 92 -6.02 25.65 1.57
N THR A 93 -6.23 26.92 1.23
CA THR A 93 -7.11 27.37 0.14
C THR A 93 -6.36 27.53 -1.18
N GLU A 94 -7.10 27.68 -2.28
CA GLU A 94 -6.54 27.97 -3.61
C GLU A 94 -5.72 29.26 -3.62
N ASP A 95 -6.17 30.30 -2.92
CA ASP A 95 -5.46 31.57 -2.81
C ASP A 95 -4.08 31.40 -2.15
N ILE A 96 -4.00 30.57 -1.11
CA ILE A 96 -2.72 30.27 -0.44
C ILE A 96 -1.81 29.47 -1.37
N PHE A 97 -2.33 28.47 -2.06
CA PHE A 97 -1.54 27.70 -3.03
C PHE A 97 -1.01 28.59 -4.15
N ASN A 98 -1.85 29.47 -4.70
CA ASN A 98 -1.47 30.37 -5.79
C ASN A 98 -0.48 31.44 -5.33
N ASP A 99 -0.56 31.89 -4.07
CA ASP A 99 0.43 32.79 -3.48
C ASP A 99 1.79 32.11 -3.26
N LEU A 100 1.79 30.85 -2.85
CA LEU A 100 3.02 30.10 -2.60
C LEU A 100 3.70 29.65 -3.90
N PHE A 101 2.93 29.37 -4.95
CA PHE A 101 3.46 28.81 -6.20
C PHE A 101 3.08 29.61 -7.46
N PRO A 102 3.27 30.95 -7.48
CA PRO A 102 2.94 31.78 -8.64
C PRO A 102 3.82 31.44 -9.85
N LYS A 103 4.98 30.83 -9.62
CA LYS A 103 5.98 30.48 -10.65
C LYS A 103 5.86 29.02 -11.13
N ALA A 104 4.92 28.24 -10.61
CA ALA A 104 4.77 26.83 -10.96
C ALA A 104 4.67 26.59 -12.48
N ASN A 105 4.94 25.36 -12.92
CA ASN A 105 4.80 24.94 -14.32
C ASN A 105 5.59 25.85 -15.28
N LEU A 106 6.90 25.98 -15.04
CA LEU A 106 7.81 26.76 -15.89
C LEU A 106 7.41 28.24 -16.05
N GLY A 107 6.94 28.87 -14.96
CA GLY A 107 6.55 30.28 -14.91
C GLY A 107 5.11 30.58 -15.36
N TRP A 108 4.30 29.56 -15.64
CA TRP A 108 2.89 29.73 -16.03
C TRP A 108 1.91 29.77 -14.84
N GLY A 109 2.40 29.53 -13.63
CA GLY A 109 1.62 29.48 -12.40
C GLY A 109 0.75 28.23 -12.32
N ALA A 110 -0.18 28.23 -11.36
CA ALA A 110 -1.08 27.13 -11.03
C ALA A 110 -2.22 26.92 -12.05
N ASN A 111 -1.92 27.01 -13.35
CA ASN A 111 -2.92 26.86 -14.39
C ASN A 111 -3.58 25.47 -14.35
N LYS A 112 -4.91 25.41 -14.43
CA LYS A 112 -5.69 24.17 -14.35
C LYS A 112 -5.34 23.11 -15.41
N CYS A 113 -4.76 23.52 -16.53
CA CYS A 113 -4.35 22.62 -17.61
C CYS A 113 -2.97 22.00 -17.41
N PHE A 114 -2.26 22.40 -16.36
CA PHE A 114 -0.94 21.87 -16.04
C PHE A 114 -0.94 21.05 -14.75
N PRO A 115 0.06 20.17 -14.57
CA PRO A 115 0.06 19.17 -13.52
C PRO A 115 0.05 19.76 -12.10
N TYR A 116 0.67 20.94 -11.91
CA TYR A 116 0.71 21.60 -10.61
C TYR A 116 -0.35 22.69 -10.54
N ASN A 117 -1.47 22.37 -9.92
CA ASN A 117 -2.54 23.31 -9.61
C ASN A 117 -3.25 22.88 -8.31
N TYR A 118 -4.01 23.81 -7.72
CA TYR A 118 -4.65 23.56 -6.43
C TYR A 118 -5.65 22.39 -6.47
N LYS A 119 -6.45 22.27 -7.54
CA LYS A 119 -7.39 21.15 -7.69
C LYS A 119 -6.67 19.81 -7.72
N ALA A 120 -5.54 19.73 -8.41
CA ALA A 120 -4.70 18.54 -8.41
C ALA A 120 -4.12 18.22 -7.03
N PHE A 121 -3.72 19.27 -6.30
CA PHE A 121 -3.17 19.15 -4.95
C PHE A 121 -4.18 18.59 -3.95
N ILE A 122 -5.39 19.16 -3.90
CA ILE A 122 -6.42 18.69 -2.95
C ILE A 122 -6.92 17.28 -3.31
N ILE A 123 -7.03 16.93 -4.60
CA ILE A 123 -7.37 15.56 -5.00
C ILE A 123 -6.31 14.59 -4.49
N ALA A 124 -5.02 14.92 -4.62
CA ALA A 124 -3.96 14.09 -4.08
C ALA A 124 -4.07 13.92 -2.55
N ALA A 125 -4.31 15.02 -1.82
CA ALA A 125 -4.48 15.00 -0.37
C ALA A 125 -5.66 14.13 0.11
N ARG A 126 -6.73 13.99 -0.67
CA ARG A 126 -7.87 13.12 -0.32
C ARG A 126 -7.54 11.63 -0.28
N TYR A 127 -6.46 11.21 -0.94
CA TYR A 127 -5.98 9.82 -0.85
C TYR A 127 -5.15 9.56 0.40
N PHE A 128 -4.70 10.61 1.09
CA PHE A 128 -3.90 10.56 2.31
C PHE A 128 -4.53 11.51 3.34
N PRO A 129 -5.65 11.13 3.96
CA PRO A 129 -6.42 12.04 4.81
C PRO A 129 -5.59 12.61 5.98
N GLU A 130 -4.57 11.90 6.46
CA GLU A 130 -3.65 12.33 7.52
C GLU A 130 -2.70 13.45 7.08
N PHE A 131 -2.43 13.59 5.78
CA PHE A 131 -1.49 14.57 5.23
C PHE A 131 -1.97 16.00 5.48
N GLY A 132 -1.22 16.75 6.29
CA GLY A 132 -1.54 18.09 6.77
C GLY A 132 -2.78 18.15 7.68
N THR A 133 -3.18 17.02 8.28
CA THR A 133 -4.33 16.95 9.18
C THR A 133 -4.14 16.04 10.41
N GLU A 134 -3.01 15.32 10.50
CA GLU A 134 -2.65 14.54 11.69
C GLU A 134 -2.16 15.45 12.83
N SER A 135 -2.56 15.14 14.06
CA SER A 135 -2.17 15.90 15.26
C SER A 135 -1.92 14.96 16.44
N PRO A 136 -0.81 14.21 16.44
CA PRO A 136 -0.43 13.42 17.60
C PRO A 136 -0.04 14.31 18.78
N THR A 137 -0.01 13.74 19.99
CA THR A 137 0.49 14.43 21.17
C THR A 137 2.02 14.41 21.16
N ASN A 138 2.63 15.45 20.59
CA ASN A 138 4.08 15.48 20.32
C ASN A 138 4.74 16.81 20.74
N GLY A 139 4.05 17.65 21.52
CA GLY A 139 4.54 18.97 21.95
C GLY A 139 4.15 20.12 21.02
N PHE A 140 3.55 19.84 19.87
CA PHE A 140 2.96 20.84 18.99
C PHE A 140 1.43 20.81 19.06
N THR A 141 0.81 21.97 18.88
CA THR A 141 -0.65 22.07 18.71
C THR A 141 -1.10 21.46 17.38
N ALA A 142 -2.39 21.15 17.25
CA ALA A 142 -2.94 20.64 15.99
C ALA A 142 -2.65 21.56 14.79
N ARG A 143 -2.81 22.88 14.98
CA ARG A 143 -2.50 23.87 13.95
C ARG A 143 -1.03 23.82 13.52
N GLU A 144 -0.13 23.64 14.48
CA GLU A 144 1.31 23.58 14.22
C GLU A 144 1.68 22.29 13.49
N ASN A 145 1.16 21.14 13.92
CA ASN A 145 1.38 19.86 13.22
C ASN A 145 0.92 19.93 11.75
N TYR A 146 -0.30 20.41 11.51
CA TYR A 146 -0.87 20.48 10.14
C TYR A 146 -0.02 21.31 9.19
N ARG A 147 0.47 22.45 9.68
CA ARG A 147 1.23 23.41 8.88
C ARG A 147 2.69 23.02 8.74
N ARG A 148 3.30 22.43 9.76
CA ARG A 148 4.68 21.90 9.70
C ARG A 148 4.77 20.72 8.73
N ASP A 149 3.77 19.83 8.72
CA ASP A 149 3.71 18.72 7.76
C ASP A 149 3.70 19.22 6.31
N LEU A 150 2.83 20.20 6.03
CA LEU A 150 2.75 20.81 4.71
C LEU A 150 4.02 21.60 4.35
N ALA A 151 4.59 22.34 5.30
CA ALA A 151 5.85 23.05 5.14
C ALA A 151 7.01 22.10 4.77
N ALA A 152 7.08 20.94 5.42
CA ALA A 152 8.11 19.95 5.14
C ALA A 152 7.96 19.40 3.71
N PHE A 153 6.76 19.02 3.29
CA PHE A 153 6.51 18.57 1.91
C PHE A 153 6.95 19.63 0.88
N PHE A 154 6.57 20.90 1.09
CA PHE A 154 6.95 21.99 0.18
C PHE A 154 8.44 22.30 0.20
N ALA A 155 9.10 22.20 1.35
CA ALA A 155 10.55 22.38 1.45
C ALA A 155 11.31 21.37 0.57
N HIS A 156 10.87 20.11 0.56
CA HIS A 156 11.42 19.12 -0.35
C HIS A 156 11.09 19.45 -1.81
N ALA A 157 9.84 19.83 -2.12
CA ALA A 157 9.44 20.18 -3.47
C ALA A 157 10.24 21.37 -4.06
N ILE A 158 10.61 22.35 -3.23
CA ILE A 158 11.49 23.47 -3.64
C ILE A 158 12.86 22.95 -4.08
N GLN A 159 13.47 22.08 -3.27
CA GLN A 159 14.79 21.55 -3.62
C GLN A 159 14.72 20.65 -4.87
N GLU A 160 13.68 19.82 -5.01
CA GLU A 160 13.56 18.88 -6.14
C GLU A 160 13.15 19.54 -7.45
N THR A 161 12.22 20.51 -7.40
CA THR A 161 11.57 21.05 -8.60
C THR A 161 11.48 22.56 -8.64
N GLY A 162 12.12 23.26 -7.71
CA GLY A 162 12.10 24.72 -7.67
C GLY A 162 12.81 25.37 -8.86
N GLU A 163 12.44 26.60 -9.16
CA GLU A 163 13.15 27.49 -10.09
C GLU A 163 14.61 27.69 -9.64
N ASN A 164 14.82 27.82 -8.33
CA ASN A 164 16.13 28.00 -7.69
C ASN A 164 16.95 29.18 -8.25
N ASP A 165 16.28 30.31 -8.56
CA ASP A 165 16.91 31.51 -9.09
C ASP A 165 17.74 32.25 -8.01
N ALA A 166 19.02 31.90 -7.91
CA ALA A 166 19.96 32.54 -7.00
C ALA A 166 20.24 34.02 -7.35
N SER A 167 19.91 34.49 -8.56
CA SER A 167 20.16 35.88 -8.97
C SER A 167 19.32 36.89 -8.20
N LEU A 168 18.22 36.46 -7.58
CA LEU A 168 17.36 37.28 -6.72
C LEU A 168 18.16 37.93 -5.58
N TYR A 169 19.14 37.22 -5.02
CA TYR A 169 19.97 37.67 -3.89
C TYR A 169 21.01 38.72 -4.27
N SER A 170 21.29 38.88 -5.57
CA SER A 170 22.17 39.95 -6.06
C SER A 170 21.40 41.24 -6.35
N ASN A 171 20.08 41.15 -6.51
CA ASN A 171 19.25 42.22 -7.07
C ASN A 171 18.24 42.79 -6.08
N MET A 172 18.09 42.17 -4.90
CA MET A 172 17.07 42.49 -3.91
C MET A 172 17.62 42.36 -2.49
N ASP A 173 16.94 42.95 -1.52
CA ASP A 173 17.20 42.66 -0.11
C ASP A 173 16.97 41.18 0.21
N VAL A 174 17.68 40.64 1.20
CA VAL A 174 17.66 39.20 1.53
C VAL A 174 16.25 38.71 1.88
N GLU A 175 15.45 39.49 2.63
CA GLU A 175 14.09 39.08 3.00
C GLU A 175 13.16 39.02 1.78
N GLN A 176 13.30 39.98 0.87
CA GLN A 176 12.56 39.98 -0.40
C GLN A 176 13.02 38.84 -1.32
N ALA A 177 14.33 38.59 -1.39
CA ALA A 177 14.90 37.50 -2.15
C ALA A 177 14.40 36.14 -1.63
N HIS A 178 14.38 35.94 -0.30
CA HIS A 178 13.78 34.76 0.34
C HIS A 178 12.33 34.57 -0.08
N ALA A 179 11.53 35.62 0.07
CA ALA A 179 10.11 35.61 -0.26
C ALA A 179 9.84 35.27 -1.74
N CYS A 180 10.75 35.60 -2.65
CA CYS A 180 10.63 35.31 -4.08
C CYS A 180 11.28 33.99 -4.52
N PHE A 181 12.34 33.57 -3.85
CA PHE A 181 13.05 32.32 -4.12
C PHE A 181 12.19 31.13 -3.71
N TYR A 182 11.64 31.14 -2.49
CA TYR A 182 10.83 30.04 -1.97
C TYR A 182 9.40 29.99 -2.55
N ARG A 183 8.98 31.03 -3.28
CA ARG A 183 7.80 31.00 -4.17
C ARG A 183 8.07 30.34 -5.53
N GLY A 184 9.29 29.86 -5.75
CA GLY A 184 9.72 29.18 -6.97
C GLY A 184 9.41 27.68 -7.03
N GLY A 185 8.61 27.12 -6.11
CA GLY A 185 8.30 25.69 -6.05
C GLY A 185 7.43 25.19 -7.20
N PHE A 186 7.44 23.87 -7.41
CA PHE A 186 6.69 23.21 -8.49
C PHE A 186 6.99 23.80 -9.89
N TYR A 187 8.22 24.27 -10.11
CA TYR A 187 8.59 24.90 -11.37
C TYR A 187 8.83 23.83 -12.45
N ASN A 188 9.69 22.87 -12.17
CA ASN A 188 10.12 21.83 -13.10
C ASN A 188 9.22 20.58 -13.06
N TRP A 189 9.02 19.96 -14.24
CA TRP A 189 8.30 18.69 -14.37
C TRP A 189 9.23 17.48 -14.40
N PHE A 190 10.43 17.67 -14.95
CA PHE A 190 11.39 16.63 -15.27
C PHE A 190 12.74 16.97 -14.66
N GLU A 191 13.53 15.93 -14.41
CA GLU A 191 14.89 16.06 -13.96
C GLU A 191 15.74 16.83 -14.99
N GLY A 192 16.49 17.82 -14.50
CA GLY A 192 17.25 18.74 -15.34
C GLY A 192 16.41 19.84 -16.00
N GLY A 193 15.08 19.84 -15.83
CA GLY A 193 14.19 20.87 -16.34
C GLY A 193 14.18 20.96 -17.88
N PRO A 194 13.79 22.11 -18.45
CA PRO A 194 13.82 22.30 -19.89
C PRO A 194 15.24 22.25 -20.46
N GLY A 195 15.38 21.59 -21.61
CA GLY A 195 16.69 21.27 -22.19
C GLY A 195 17.44 20.15 -21.47
N SER A 196 16.77 19.39 -20.60
CA SER A 196 17.32 18.22 -19.92
C SER A 196 18.06 17.31 -20.89
N SER A 197 19.27 16.90 -20.50
CA SER A 197 20.10 16.00 -21.28
C SER A 197 19.50 14.61 -21.42
N PHE A 198 18.45 14.25 -20.67
CA PHE A 198 17.75 12.97 -20.76
C PHE A 198 16.73 12.92 -21.90
N LEU A 199 16.26 14.07 -22.36
CA LEU A 199 15.23 14.16 -23.39
C LEU A 199 15.85 14.12 -24.80
N PRO A 200 15.11 13.62 -25.79
CA PRO A 200 15.50 13.74 -27.19
C PRO A 200 15.76 15.20 -27.61
N PRO A 201 16.65 15.51 -28.57
CA PRO A 201 16.92 16.88 -29.00
C PRO A 201 15.71 17.64 -29.56
N ASN A 202 14.71 16.91 -30.07
CA ASN A 202 13.45 17.48 -30.55
C ASN A 202 12.38 17.61 -29.44
N SER A 203 12.66 17.14 -28.23
CA SER A 203 11.82 17.24 -27.05
C SER A 203 12.40 18.29 -26.12
N SER A 204 11.72 19.43 -26.04
CA SER A 204 12.28 20.62 -25.42
C SER A 204 12.22 20.62 -23.87
N GLY A 205 11.40 19.74 -23.29
CA GLY A 205 11.08 19.76 -21.86
C GLY A 205 10.12 20.88 -21.47
N TYR A 206 9.48 21.53 -22.46
CA TYR A 206 8.53 22.62 -22.26
C TYR A 206 7.06 22.17 -22.31
N SER A 207 6.80 20.87 -22.46
CA SER A 207 5.46 20.27 -22.29
C SER A 207 5.53 19.02 -21.40
N PRO A 208 4.51 18.73 -20.56
CA PRO A 208 4.45 17.47 -19.80
C PRO A 208 4.49 16.21 -20.67
N THR A 209 4.19 16.32 -21.97
CA THR A 209 4.29 15.21 -22.94
C THR A 209 5.71 14.94 -23.42
N ASP A 210 6.64 15.89 -23.25
CA ASP A 210 8.01 15.77 -23.78
C ASP A 210 8.79 14.62 -23.10
N GLY A 211 8.35 14.17 -21.94
CA GLY A 211 8.95 13.07 -21.17
C GLY A 211 8.53 11.65 -21.62
N ASP A 212 7.82 11.50 -22.74
CA ASP A 212 7.39 10.19 -23.27
C ASP A 212 8.56 9.30 -23.72
N LYS A 213 9.70 9.93 -24.05
CA LYS A 213 10.92 9.25 -24.51
C LYS A 213 12.13 9.85 -23.83
N CYS A 214 13.18 9.05 -23.76
CA CYS A 214 14.46 9.46 -23.20
C CYS A 214 15.60 8.74 -23.90
N ASN A 215 16.78 9.33 -23.79
CA ASN A 215 18.02 8.67 -24.16
C ASN A 215 18.43 7.62 -23.10
N PRO A 216 19.52 6.86 -23.32
CA PRO A 216 19.96 5.85 -22.37
C PRO A 216 20.23 6.38 -20.95
N ALA A 217 20.70 7.62 -20.82
CA ALA A 217 21.01 8.23 -19.52
C ALA A 217 19.73 8.46 -18.68
N GLY A 218 18.62 8.82 -19.32
CA GLY A 218 17.32 9.01 -18.64
C GLY A 218 16.55 7.72 -18.34
N ARG A 219 17.12 6.54 -18.61
CA ARG A 219 16.37 5.29 -18.48
C ARG A 219 16.04 4.97 -17.03
N TYR A 220 17.01 5.16 -16.13
CA TYR A 220 16.91 4.90 -14.68
C TYR A 220 16.28 3.54 -14.38
N CYS A 221 16.76 2.53 -15.09
CA CYS A 221 16.30 1.17 -14.97
C CYS A 221 17.31 0.37 -14.14
N SER A 222 16.86 -0.13 -12.99
CA SER A 222 17.60 -1.10 -12.19
C SER A 222 17.04 -2.49 -12.43
N THR A 223 17.92 -3.45 -12.73
CA THR A 223 17.55 -4.82 -13.12
C THR A 223 18.28 -5.82 -12.25
N ASN A 224 17.54 -6.78 -11.73
CA ASN A 224 18.02 -8.04 -11.17
C ASN A 224 16.84 -9.02 -11.15
N ALA A 225 17.06 -10.30 -10.85
CA ALA A 225 15.99 -11.30 -10.89
C ALA A 225 14.75 -10.93 -10.05
N GLU A 226 14.93 -10.27 -8.91
CA GLU A 226 13.82 -9.85 -8.04
C GLU A 226 13.11 -8.61 -8.60
N LEU A 227 13.87 -7.57 -8.98
CA LEU A 227 13.35 -6.34 -9.60
C LEU A 227 12.62 -6.63 -10.90
N ASP A 228 13.15 -7.51 -11.74
CA ASP A 228 12.55 -7.86 -13.03
C ASP A 228 11.26 -8.68 -12.84
N HIS A 229 11.13 -9.41 -11.73
CA HIS A 229 9.90 -10.10 -11.37
C HIS A 229 8.81 -9.11 -10.92
N PHE A 230 9.14 -8.17 -10.04
CA PHE A 230 8.14 -7.27 -9.44
C PHE A 230 7.88 -6.00 -10.25
N TYR A 231 8.94 -5.37 -10.75
CA TYR A 231 8.92 -4.05 -11.37
C TYR A 231 9.81 -4.01 -12.64
N PRO A 232 9.53 -4.87 -13.64
CA PRO A 232 10.33 -4.94 -14.84
C PRO A 232 10.38 -3.61 -15.57
N CYS A 233 11.55 -3.30 -16.11
CA CYS A 233 11.68 -2.16 -17.02
C CYS A 233 11.04 -2.48 -18.37
N SER A 234 10.37 -1.48 -18.96
CA SER A 234 9.99 -1.55 -20.36
C SER A 234 11.25 -1.53 -21.24
N ASN A 235 11.31 -2.46 -22.17
CA ASN A 235 12.34 -2.53 -23.22
C ASN A 235 11.86 -1.90 -24.54
N GLU A 236 10.67 -1.28 -24.55
CA GLU A 236 10.16 -0.62 -25.75
C GLU A 236 11.04 0.58 -26.14
N GLN A 237 11.41 0.62 -27.41
CA GLN A 237 12.26 1.64 -28.00
C GLN A 237 11.58 2.24 -29.24
N GLU A 238 11.95 3.47 -29.55
CA GLU A 238 11.63 4.12 -30.81
C GLU A 238 12.89 4.82 -31.35
N GLY A 239 13.48 4.24 -32.39
CA GLY A 239 14.81 4.63 -32.83
C GLY A 239 15.85 4.39 -31.73
N ASN A 240 16.64 5.42 -31.42
CA ASN A 240 17.68 5.36 -30.39
C ASN A 240 17.17 5.75 -28.98
N TYR A 241 15.86 5.89 -28.80
CA TYR A 241 15.24 6.33 -27.55
C TYR A 241 14.45 5.21 -26.89
N TYR A 242 14.39 5.23 -25.57
CA TYR A 242 13.54 4.34 -24.77
C TYR A 242 12.19 5.00 -24.52
N LYS A 243 11.15 4.17 -24.33
CA LYS A 243 9.87 4.60 -23.76
C LYS A 243 9.75 4.27 -22.26
N GLY A 244 10.50 3.27 -21.80
CA GLY A 244 10.68 2.95 -20.37
C GLY A 244 11.64 3.92 -19.69
N CYS A 245 11.21 5.16 -19.49
CA CYS A 245 12.02 6.26 -18.96
C CYS A 245 11.65 6.59 -17.51
N TYR A 246 12.44 6.17 -16.54
CA TYR A 246 12.14 6.34 -15.11
C TYR A 246 12.96 7.45 -14.43
N PHE A 247 13.43 8.45 -15.18
CA PHE A 247 14.03 9.67 -14.62
C PHE A 247 13.04 10.47 -13.76
N GLY A 248 13.56 11.42 -12.98
CA GLY A 248 12.77 12.20 -12.03
C GLY A 248 11.58 12.94 -12.65
N ARG A 249 10.40 12.75 -12.04
CA ARG A 249 9.14 13.43 -12.41
C ARG A 249 8.33 13.85 -11.19
N GLY A 250 7.52 14.89 -11.37
CA GLY A 250 6.64 15.39 -10.33
C GLY A 250 7.40 16.16 -9.25
N ALA A 251 6.68 16.63 -8.24
CA ALA A 251 7.18 17.56 -7.24
C ALA A 251 8.36 17.04 -6.40
N ILE A 252 8.42 15.72 -6.19
CA ILE A 252 9.51 15.06 -5.44
C ILE A 252 10.47 14.28 -6.38
N GLN A 253 10.36 14.45 -7.70
CA GLN A 253 11.24 13.80 -8.68
C GLN A 253 11.29 12.27 -8.54
N LEU A 254 10.11 11.63 -8.53
CA LEU A 254 9.99 10.18 -8.46
C LEU A 254 10.83 9.51 -9.56
N SER A 255 11.74 8.63 -9.15
CA SER A 255 12.80 8.08 -10.00
C SER A 255 12.96 6.57 -9.81
N TYR A 256 13.43 5.87 -10.84
CA TYR A 256 13.63 4.42 -10.93
C TYR A 256 12.37 3.56 -11.07
N ASN A 257 12.49 2.49 -11.88
CA ASN A 257 11.43 1.52 -12.18
C ASN A 257 10.75 0.97 -10.91
N PHE A 258 11.50 0.64 -9.86
CA PHE A 258 10.91 0.10 -8.64
C PHE A 258 10.03 1.10 -7.87
N ASN A 259 10.30 2.40 -7.95
CA ASN A 259 9.44 3.41 -7.33
C ASN A 259 8.17 3.63 -8.16
N TYR A 260 8.28 3.70 -9.49
CA TYR A 260 7.11 3.77 -10.37
C TYR A 260 6.23 2.53 -10.23
N GLY A 261 6.84 1.34 -10.12
CA GLY A 261 6.14 0.08 -9.93
C GLY A 261 5.45 -0.03 -8.57
N GLN A 262 6.10 0.39 -7.48
CA GLN A 262 5.49 0.45 -6.15
C GLN A 262 4.34 1.46 -6.11
N PHE A 263 4.50 2.63 -6.71
CA PHE A 263 3.42 3.62 -6.79
C PHE A 263 2.25 3.11 -7.63
N GLN A 264 2.52 2.48 -8.78
CA GLN A 264 1.50 1.83 -9.60
C GLN A 264 0.72 0.79 -8.81
N GLN A 265 1.41 -0.07 -8.05
CA GLN A 265 0.76 -1.07 -7.24
C GLN A 265 -0.13 -0.43 -6.17
N TRP A 266 0.36 0.62 -5.52
CA TRP A 266 -0.44 1.37 -4.56
C TRP A 266 -1.68 1.96 -5.25
N LEU A 267 -1.56 2.55 -6.44
CA LEU A 267 -2.69 3.03 -7.23
C LEU A 267 -3.72 1.93 -7.54
N HIS A 268 -3.26 0.73 -7.90
CA HIS A 268 -4.16 -0.42 -8.13
C HIS A 268 -4.93 -0.79 -6.86
N SER A 269 -4.28 -0.73 -5.68
CA SER A 269 -4.98 -0.93 -4.39
C SER A 269 -6.04 0.13 -4.10
N GLN A 270 -5.91 1.31 -4.74
CA GLN A 270 -6.89 2.40 -4.67
C GLN A 270 -7.87 2.38 -5.84
N ASN A 271 -8.01 1.25 -6.55
CA ASN A 271 -8.89 1.10 -7.72
C ASN A 271 -8.56 2.06 -8.89
N ILE A 272 -7.29 2.47 -9.01
CA ILE A 272 -6.78 3.29 -10.12
C ILE A 272 -5.89 2.41 -10.99
N ILE A 273 -6.43 1.98 -12.13
CA ILE A 273 -5.69 1.10 -13.05
C ILE A 273 -4.85 1.94 -14.01
N VAL A 274 -3.54 1.80 -13.90
CA VAL A 274 -2.54 2.49 -14.74
C VAL A 274 -1.32 1.58 -14.92
N ASP A 275 -0.61 1.74 -16.03
CA ASP A 275 0.66 1.05 -16.29
C ASP A 275 1.80 2.07 -16.43
N LEU A 276 2.38 2.44 -15.29
CA LEU A 276 3.51 3.35 -15.14
C LEU A 276 4.85 2.69 -15.47
N LEU A 277 4.95 1.36 -15.38
CA LEU A 277 6.15 0.66 -15.83
C LEU A 277 6.26 0.71 -17.35
N LYS A 278 5.16 0.51 -18.07
CA LYS A 278 5.14 0.66 -19.53
C LYS A 278 5.12 2.12 -19.99
N ASN A 279 4.35 2.97 -19.32
CA ASN A 279 4.12 4.36 -19.70
C ASN A 279 4.44 5.32 -18.53
N PRO A 280 5.72 5.50 -18.15
CA PRO A 280 6.08 6.28 -16.97
C PRO A 280 5.67 7.76 -17.06
N ASN A 281 5.56 8.32 -18.27
CA ASN A 281 5.15 9.71 -18.44
C ASN A 281 3.67 9.99 -18.09
N LEU A 282 2.86 8.94 -17.86
CA LEU A 282 1.53 9.09 -17.26
C LEU A 282 1.58 9.76 -15.89
N LEU A 283 2.71 9.66 -15.17
CA LEU A 283 2.92 10.37 -13.92
C LEU A 283 2.74 11.89 -14.08
N MET A 284 3.12 12.47 -15.23
CA MET A 284 2.98 13.90 -15.50
C MET A 284 1.75 14.28 -16.33
N THR A 285 1.24 13.37 -17.15
CA THR A 285 0.18 13.69 -18.13
C THR A 285 -1.22 13.27 -17.69
N LYS A 286 -1.36 12.34 -16.73
CA LYS A 286 -2.66 11.88 -16.25
C LYS A 286 -3.25 12.87 -15.23
N VAL A 287 -4.55 13.16 -15.38
CA VAL A 287 -5.32 14.10 -14.54
C VAL A 287 -6.53 13.48 -13.83
N ASP A 288 -6.77 12.18 -14.02
CA ASP A 288 -7.93 11.42 -13.53
C ASP A 288 -7.54 10.06 -12.87
N PRO A 289 -6.85 10.05 -11.71
CA PRO A 289 -6.49 11.22 -10.91
C PRO A 289 -5.17 11.87 -11.32
N PRO A 290 -4.90 13.10 -10.86
CA PRO A 290 -3.69 13.84 -11.15
C PRO A 290 -2.47 13.20 -10.48
N LEU A 291 -1.67 12.47 -11.26
CA LEU A 291 -0.62 11.63 -10.72
C LEU A 291 0.64 12.39 -10.28
N ALA A 292 0.91 13.57 -10.82
CA ALA A 292 2.16 14.29 -10.57
C ALA A 292 2.32 14.67 -9.08
N ILE A 293 1.26 15.21 -8.48
CA ILE A 293 1.22 15.53 -7.05
C ILE A 293 0.93 14.26 -6.26
N LEU A 294 0.01 13.39 -6.71
CA LEU A 294 -0.35 12.18 -5.98
C LEU A 294 0.85 11.24 -5.75
N GLY A 295 1.70 11.05 -6.74
CA GLY A 295 2.93 10.26 -6.61
C GLY A 295 3.95 10.91 -5.67
N SER A 296 3.98 12.24 -5.61
CA SER A 296 4.86 12.97 -4.70
C SER A 296 4.37 12.86 -3.25
N VAL A 297 3.07 13.04 -3.01
CA VAL A 297 2.49 12.81 -1.67
C VAL A 297 2.61 11.35 -1.26
N TRP A 298 2.41 10.40 -2.19
CA TRP A 298 2.63 8.98 -1.93
C TRP A 298 4.05 8.72 -1.43
N PHE A 299 5.08 9.26 -2.08
CA PHE A 299 6.46 9.09 -1.63
C PHE A 299 6.66 9.66 -0.21
N TYR A 300 6.14 10.86 0.04
CA TYR A 300 6.22 11.53 1.35
C TYR A 300 5.54 10.74 2.48
N MET A 301 4.42 10.08 2.15
CA MET A 301 3.56 9.33 3.08
C MET A 301 3.87 7.82 3.15
N THR A 302 4.85 7.30 2.40
CA THR A 302 5.07 5.85 2.31
C THR A 302 6.44 5.45 2.89
N PRO A 303 6.47 4.59 3.93
CA PRO A 303 7.72 4.05 4.44
C PRO A 303 8.36 3.05 3.47
N GLN A 304 9.69 3.04 3.41
CA GLN A 304 10.48 2.09 2.64
C GLN A 304 11.53 1.47 3.56
N PRO A 305 11.23 0.34 4.23
CA PRO A 305 12.10 -0.22 5.25
C PRO A 305 13.57 -0.33 4.82
N PRO A 306 14.52 0.10 5.66
CA PRO A 306 14.35 0.55 7.06
C PRO A 306 13.91 2.02 7.23
N LYS A 307 13.71 2.78 6.16
CA LYS A 307 13.29 4.19 6.22
C LYS A 307 11.82 4.31 6.67
N PRO A 308 11.49 5.16 7.66
CA PRO A 308 10.11 5.53 7.96
C PRO A 308 9.54 6.41 6.84
N ALA A 309 8.25 6.79 6.91
CA ALA A 309 7.72 7.83 6.05
C ALA A 309 8.24 9.21 6.51
N MET A 310 8.39 10.16 5.58
CA MET A 310 8.83 11.51 5.93
C MET A 310 7.80 12.22 6.81
N HIS A 311 6.51 12.04 6.50
CA HIS A 311 5.40 12.47 7.33
C HIS A 311 5.51 12.00 8.79
N ASP A 312 5.85 10.72 9.00
CA ASP A 312 5.98 10.15 10.34
C ASP A 312 7.11 10.76 11.17
N ILE A 313 8.18 11.22 10.51
CA ILE A 313 9.24 11.96 11.18
C ILE A 313 8.74 13.33 11.65
N ILE A 314 8.02 14.07 10.80
CA ILE A 314 7.47 15.39 11.16
C ILE A 314 6.42 15.27 12.28
N MET A 315 5.61 14.20 12.24
CA MET A 315 4.60 13.90 13.26
C MET A 315 5.21 13.35 14.56
N GLY A 316 6.43 12.81 14.51
CA GLY A 316 7.09 12.17 15.64
C GLY A 316 6.64 10.72 15.89
N ASN A 317 5.99 10.10 14.90
CA ASN A 317 5.48 8.72 14.92
C ASN A 317 6.48 7.73 14.29
N TRP A 318 7.74 7.81 14.67
CA TRP A 318 8.82 6.99 14.10
C TRP A 318 9.78 6.51 15.19
N GLU A 319 10.43 5.37 14.95
CA GLU A 319 11.45 4.82 15.85
C GLU A 319 12.84 5.03 15.25
N SER A 320 13.71 5.70 16.00
CA SER A 320 15.05 6.08 15.57
C SER A 320 16.15 5.22 16.17
N GLY A 321 15.80 4.31 17.10
CA GLY A 321 16.72 3.45 17.83
C GLY A 321 17.40 4.18 19.00
N PRO A 322 17.86 3.44 20.02
CA PRO A 322 18.34 4.01 21.28
C PRO A 322 19.48 5.03 21.12
N VAL A 323 20.42 4.76 20.20
CA VAL A 323 21.59 5.63 19.96
C VAL A 323 21.19 6.99 19.39
N ASN A 324 20.24 7.02 18.45
CA ASN A 324 19.77 8.27 17.88
C ASN A 324 18.86 9.02 18.88
N ARG A 325 18.04 8.30 19.65
CA ARG A 325 17.22 8.89 20.72
C ARG A 325 18.07 9.58 21.78
N GLU A 326 19.16 8.95 22.21
CA GLU A 326 20.12 9.54 23.16
C GLU A 326 20.77 10.82 22.59
N ALA A 327 21.01 10.86 21.28
CA ALA A 327 21.50 12.04 20.57
C ALA A 327 20.41 13.07 20.20
N GLY A 328 19.18 12.93 20.71
CA GLY A 328 18.08 13.87 20.45
C GLY A 328 17.30 13.66 19.15
N TYR A 329 17.71 12.71 18.30
CA TYR A 329 17.04 12.41 17.03
C TYR A 329 15.80 11.55 17.23
N PHE A 330 14.75 12.10 17.84
CA PHE A 330 13.45 11.44 18.04
C PHE A 330 12.32 12.47 18.08
N GLY A 331 11.07 11.99 17.98
CA GLY A 331 9.92 12.88 17.99
C GLY A 331 9.81 13.74 16.73
N PRO A 332 9.03 14.83 16.78
CA PRO A 332 8.63 15.62 15.61
C PRO A 332 9.73 16.57 15.10
N ILE A 333 10.69 16.04 14.35
CA ILE A 333 11.88 16.78 13.83
C ILE A 333 11.90 16.82 12.29
N PHE A 334 12.83 17.54 11.67
CA PHE A 334 12.89 17.68 10.21
C PHE A 334 14.09 16.95 9.57
N GLY A 335 15.30 17.07 10.14
CA GLY A 335 16.53 16.63 9.49
C GLY A 335 16.52 15.23 8.85
N PRO A 336 16.02 14.17 9.52
CA PRO A 336 16.00 12.82 8.94
C PRO A 336 15.16 12.68 7.66
N THR A 337 14.27 13.62 7.31
CA THR A 337 13.56 13.59 6.03
C THR A 337 14.50 13.82 4.84
N SER A 338 15.54 14.64 4.99
CA SER A 338 16.59 14.85 3.98
C SER A 338 17.44 13.59 3.74
N LEU A 339 17.62 12.78 4.79
CA LEU A 339 18.26 11.46 4.69
C LEU A 339 17.40 10.48 3.89
N ILE A 340 16.07 10.50 4.05
CA ILE A 340 15.15 9.63 3.31
C ILE A 340 15.21 9.90 1.81
N ILE A 341 15.05 11.17 1.44
CA ILE A 341 14.84 11.57 0.04
C ILE A 341 16.10 11.41 -0.81
N ASN A 342 17.28 11.80 -0.32
CA ASN A 342 18.50 11.77 -1.11
C ASN A 342 19.81 11.58 -0.32
N ASN A 343 19.75 11.05 0.90
CA ASN A 343 20.94 10.85 1.75
C ASN A 343 21.78 12.13 1.97
N GLU A 344 21.11 13.29 1.99
CA GLU A 344 21.75 14.60 2.11
C GLU A 344 21.78 15.02 3.59
N CYS A 345 22.96 14.96 4.21
CA CYS A 345 23.21 15.31 5.62
C CYS A 345 24.41 16.27 5.80
N SER A 346 24.56 17.27 4.94
CA SER A 346 25.67 18.24 4.95
C SER A 346 25.53 19.39 5.97
N GLY A 347 24.32 19.61 6.48
CA GLY A 347 23.91 20.76 7.28
C GLY A 347 23.43 21.94 6.44
N GLU A 348 22.98 22.97 7.16
CA GLU A 348 22.66 24.28 6.60
C GLU A 348 23.92 25.09 6.30
N ASP A 349 23.94 25.73 5.14
CA ASP A 349 24.99 26.65 4.71
C ASP A 349 24.71 28.06 5.28
N PRO A 350 25.69 28.75 5.88
CA PRO A 350 25.49 30.11 6.37
C PRO A 350 25.25 31.14 5.25
N SER A 351 25.63 30.85 4.00
CA SER A 351 25.43 31.74 2.85
C SER A 351 24.03 31.64 2.27
N GLU A 352 23.57 32.71 1.62
CA GLU A 352 22.24 32.79 0.99
C GLU A 352 22.32 32.77 -0.54
N PRO A 353 21.48 32.00 -1.26
CA PRO A 353 20.52 30.99 -0.75
C PRO A 353 21.17 29.70 -0.23
N GLY A 354 22.51 29.64 -0.23
CA GLY A 354 23.28 28.47 0.16
C GLY A 354 23.32 27.38 -0.92
N GLY A 355 24.12 26.35 -0.66
CA GLY A 355 24.23 25.19 -1.55
C GLY A 355 22.90 24.44 -1.76
N PRO A 356 22.76 23.72 -2.90
CA PRO A 356 21.65 22.79 -3.09
C PRO A 356 21.70 21.64 -2.07
N GLY A 357 20.63 20.85 -2.02
CA GLY A 357 20.51 19.68 -1.15
C GLY A 357 19.93 20.04 0.21
N GLU A 358 20.49 19.49 1.29
CA GLU A 358 19.95 19.64 2.64
C GLU A 358 19.83 21.10 3.09
N SER A 359 20.84 21.94 2.81
CA SER A 359 20.80 23.35 3.18
C SER A 359 19.56 24.06 2.64
N ARG A 360 19.27 23.86 1.35
CA ARG A 360 18.10 24.48 0.72
C ARG A 360 16.78 23.95 1.30
N ARG A 361 16.71 22.66 1.66
CA ARG A 361 15.54 22.08 2.32
C ARG A 361 15.31 22.69 3.70
N ILE A 362 16.37 22.84 4.50
CA ILE A 362 16.29 23.45 5.83
C ILE A 362 15.77 24.88 5.72
N LYS A 363 16.37 25.68 4.85
CA LYS A 363 15.96 27.09 4.68
C LYS A 363 14.56 27.22 4.11
N ALA A 364 14.18 26.37 3.16
CA ALA A 364 12.81 26.32 2.67
C ALA A 364 11.82 25.93 3.78
N PHE A 365 12.15 24.94 4.60
CA PHE A 365 11.31 24.52 5.73
C PHE A 365 11.12 25.65 6.75
N LYS A 366 12.20 26.37 7.10
CA LYS A 366 12.16 27.57 7.93
C LYS A 366 11.23 28.62 7.34
N TRP A 367 11.39 28.92 6.06
CA TRP A 367 10.59 29.92 5.36
C TRP A 367 9.09 29.54 5.29
N PHE A 368 8.76 28.29 4.97
CA PHE A 368 7.35 27.85 4.97
C PHE A 368 6.74 27.83 6.37
N CYS A 369 7.50 27.43 7.40
CA CYS A 369 7.02 27.50 8.79
C CYS A 369 6.74 28.94 9.21
N ASP A 370 7.63 29.87 8.87
CA ASP A 370 7.43 31.30 9.09
C ASP A 370 6.20 31.82 8.34
N TYR A 371 6.06 31.50 7.05
CA TYR A 371 4.88 31.84 6.25
C TYR A 371 3.57 31.37 6.91
N PHE A 372 3.57 30.13 7.42
CA PHE A 372 2.41 29.56 8.11
C PHE A 372 2.25 30.02 9.57
N GLY A 373 3.18 30.79 10.12
CA GLY A 373 3.18 31.28 11.49
C GLY A 373 3.22 30.14 12.49
N VAL A 374 4.14 29.18 12.30
CA VAL A 374 4.36 28.01 13.16
C VAL A 374 5.85 27.81 13.42
N PRO A 375 6.24 27.26 14.59
CA PRO A 375 7.63 26.97 14.89
C PRO A 375 8.19 25.85 13.99
N THR A 376 9.48 25.93 13.68
CA THR A 376 10.24 24.91 12.96
C THR A 376 10.52 23.68 13.83
N GLY A 377 10.84 23.93 15.11
CA GLY A 377 11.30 22.93 16.07
C GLY A 377 12.70 23.29 16.56
N ASP A 378 13.44 22.30 17.04
CA ASP A 378 14.85 22.48 17.42
C ASP A 378 15.72 22.69 16.18
N GLU A 379 16.46 23.80 16.16
CA GLU A 379 17.34 24.21 15.06
C GLU A 379 18.43 23.16 14.76
N GLU A 380 18.98 22.50 15.77
CA GLU A 380 20.03 21.48 15.57
C GLU A 380 19.47 20.21 14.92
N LEU A 381 18.18 19.94 15.14
CA LEU A 381 17.46 18.76 14.62
C LEU A 381 16.78 19.02 13.27
N LEU A 382 16.97 20.22 12.69
CA LEU A 382 16.62 20.49 11.30
C LEU A 382 17.61 19.81 10.33
N SER A 383 18.78 19.40 10.80
CA SER A 383 19.74 18.66 9.98
C SER A 383 19.96 17.24 10.48
N CYS A 384 20.11 16.29 9.56
CA CYS A 384 20.58 14.94 9.84
C CYS A 384 22.11 14.83 9.90
N LYS A 385 22.87 15.92 9.76
CA LYS A 385 24.34 15.93 9.79
C LYS A 385 24.91 15.19 11.00
N ASN A 386 24.43 15.54 12.19
CA ASN A 386 24.92 14.99 13.45
C ASN A 386 24.18 13.71 13.89
N MET A 387 23.28 13.17 13.06
CA MET A 387 22.55 11.93 13.37
C MET A 387 23.53 10.74 13.42
N PRO A 388 23.73 10.09 14.57
CA PRO A 388 24.80 9.10 14.74
C PRO A 388 24.67 7.86 13.86
N LYS A 389 23.45 7.31 13.72
CA LYS A 389 23.17 6.13 12.89
C LYS A 389 22.21 6.50 11.77
N LYS A 390 22.65 6.31 10.52
CA LYS A 390 21.81 6.53 9.34
C LYS A 390 20.92 5.31 9.10
N PHE A 391 19.86 5.44 8.30
CA PHE A 391 18.90 4.34 8.08
C PHE A 391 19.52 3.04 7.54
N GLY A 392 20.64 3.13 6.79
CA GLY A 392 21.38 1.96 6.33
C GLY A 392 22.07 1.16 7.44
N ASP A 393 22.30 1.76 8.61
CA ASP A 393 22.99 1.12 9.75
C ASP A 393 22.03 0.32 10.65
N PHE A 394 20.73 0.38 10.39
CA PHE A 394 19.72 -0.31 11.18
C PHE A 394 19.63 -1.77 10.75
N SER A 395 19.53 -2.69 11.72
CA SER A 395 19.32 -4.12 11.49
C SER A 395 17.88 -4.49 11.11
N ASN A 396 16.95 -3.53 11.16
CA ASN A 396 15.51 -3.76 11.01
C ASN A 396 15.02 -3.55 9.56
N PHE A 397 15.84 -3.91 8.57
CA PHE A 397 15.46 -3.91 7.14
C PHE A 397 14.68 -5.19 6.80
N LEU A 398 13.52 -5.33 7.44
CA LEU A 398 12.70 -6.52 7.30
C LEU A 398 11.85 -6.48 6.02
N SER A 399 11.89 -7.57 5.27
CA SER A 399 11.01 -7.83 4.14
C SER A 399 10.33 -9.19 4.29
N PHE A 400 9.17 -9.38 3.67
CA PHE A 400 8.58 -10.71 3.56
C PHE A 400 9.35 -11.54 2.55
N GLN A 401 9.74 -12.72 2.98
CA GLN A 401 10.52 -13.66 2.21
C GLN A 401 9.93 -15.07 2.31
N PRO A 402 10.28 -15.98 1.39
CA PRO A 402 9.95 -17.39 1.56
C PRO A 402 10.36 -17.88 2.96
N ASP A 403 9.43 -18.49 3.69
CA ASP A 403 9.75 -19.11 4.97
C ASP A 403 10.56 -20.39 4.73
N TRP A 404 11.89 -20.21 4.71
CA TRP A 404 12.85 -21.27 4.45
C TRP A 404 12.69 -22.44 5.42
N SER A 405 12.33 -22.21 6.69
CA SER A 405 12.13 -23.26 7.73
C SER A 405 11.03 -24.31 7.40
N SER A 406 10.35 -24.06 6.30
CA SER A 406 9.04 -24.57 5.94
C SER A 406 9.03 -25.06 4.50
N THR A 407 9.96 -24.61 3.65
CA THR A 407 10.00 -24.86 2.21
C THR A 407 10.23 -26.34 1.84
N TRP A 408 10.90 -27.11 2.70
CA TRP A 408 11.13 -28.55 2.50
C TRP A 408 10.04 -29.45 3.12
N LYS A 409 9.01 -28.86 3.73
CA LYS A 409 7.91 -29.61 4.35
C LYS A 409 6.76 -29.75 3.34
N GLU A 410 6.04 -30.86 3.37
CA GLU A 410 4.80 -31.07 2.58
C GLU A 410 3.64 -30.21 3.13
N LYS A 411 3.81 -28.89 3.07
CA LYS A 411 2.81 -27.90 3.48
C LYS A 411 2.83 -26.73 2.50
N PRO A 412 1.72 -25.96 2.39
CA PRO A 412 1.69 -24.78 1.54
C PRO A 412 2.86 -23.83 1.84
N CYS A 413 3.50 -23.34 0.78
CA CYS A 413 4.54 -22.33 0.86
C CYS A 413 4.07 -21.12 1.68
N SER A 414 4.78 -20.81 2.77
CA SER A 414 4.53 -19.63 3.60
C SER A 414 5.60 -18.56 3.40
N CYS A 415 5.31 -17.34 3.83
CA CYS A 415 6.29 -16.27 3.93
C CYS A 415 6.44 -15.79 5.36
N ALA A 416 7.68 -15.46 5.73
CA ALA A 416 8.05 -14.93 7.03
C ALA A 416 8.93 -13.68 6.86
N PRO A 417 8.96 -12.79 7.86
CA PRO A 417 9.88 -11.65 7.85
C PRO A 417 11.33 -12.14 7.93
N ALA A 418 12.22 -11.55 7.12
CA ALA A 418 13.64 -11.82 7.15
C ALA A 418 14.46 -10.52 7.12
N GLN A 419 15.64 -10.55 7.72
CA GLN A 419 16.58 -9.42 7.84
C GLN A 419 17.46 -9.23 6.60
N TYR A 420 16.91 -9.47 5.41
CA TYR A 420 17.56 -9.09 4.15
C TYR A 420 16.59 -8.31 3.28
N GLY A 421 17.14 -7.36 2.51
CA GLY A 421 16.35 -6.47 1.66
C GLY A 421 15.56 -7.27 0.62
N GLY A 422 14.30 -6.90 0.43
CA GLY A 422 13.40 -7.50 -0.54
C GLY A 422 12.26 -6.57 -0.94
N MET A 423 11.56 -6.89 -2.02
CA MET A 423 10.58 -5.99 -2.66
C MET A 423 9.24 -5.85 -1.92
N ILE A 424 8.96 -6.75 -0.99
CA ILE A 424 7.71 -6.77 -0.23
C ILE A 424 8.03 -6.37 1.21
N PRO A 425 7.65 -5.16 1.65
CA PRO A 425 8.04 -4.68 2.97
C PRO A 425 7.33 -5.45 4.08
N TYR A 426 8.05 -5.68 5.18
CA TYR A 426 7.46 -6.06 6.45
C TYR A 426 7.56 -4.89 7.43
N PHE A 427 6.41 -4.42 7.91
CA PHE A 427 6.34 -3.32 8.85
C PHE A 427 6.31 -3.88 10.28
N GLN A 428 7.47 -3.91 10.94
CA GLN A 428 7.58 -4.42 12.29
C GLN A 428 6.67 -3.66 13.29
N PRO A 429 5.80 -4.37 14.03
CA PRO A 429 5.03 -3.77 15.12
C PRO A 429 5.92 -3.05 16.13
N GLY A 430 5.53 -1.85 16.54
CA GLY A 430 6.31 -1.00 17.45
C GLY A 430 7.43 -0.19 16.78
N TYR A 431 7.83 -0.51 15.55
CA TYR A 431 8.78 0.29 14.77
C TYR A 431 8.08 1.17 13.73
N TYR A 432 7.03 0.66 13.10
CA TYR A 432 6.19 1.40 12.17
C TYR A 432 4.80 1.67 12.78
N PRO A 433 4.15 2.79 12.41
CA PRO A 433 2.75 3.04 12.77
C PRO A 433 1.81 1.90 12.39
N GLU A 434 0.80 1.68 13.24
CA GLU A 434 -0.17 0.59 13.11
C GLU A 434 -0.86 0.54 11.74
N ARG A 435 -1.06 1.70 11.09
CA ARG A 435 -1.63 1.78 9.74
C ARG A 435 -0.82 1.02 8.68
N TYR A 436 0.50 0.92 8.83
CA TYR A 436 1.34 0.11 7.94
C TYR A 436 1.46 -1.33 8.42
N VAL A 437 1.50 -1.56 9.74
CA VAL A 437 1.53 -2.91 10.33
C VAL A 437 0.36 -3.75 9.84
N ARG A 438 -0.83 -3.15 9.70
CA ARG A 438 -2.04 -3.81 9.15
C ARG A 438 -1.88 -4.28 7.70
N LEU A 439 -0.95 -3.71 6.94
CA LEU A 439 -0.64 -4.14 5.57
C LEU A 439 0.18 -5.44 5.53
N ASN A 440 0.74 -5.88 6.67
CA ASN A 440 1.59 -7.06 6.69
C ASN A 440 0.88 -8.33 6.23
N GLU A 441 -0.41 -8.52 6.55
CA GLU A 441 -1.13 -9.71 6.08
C GLU A 441 -1.31 -9.71 4.56
N GLN A 442 -1.58 -8.53 3.98
CA GLN A 442 -1.64 -8.38 2.51
C GLN A 442 -0.27 -8.59 1.88
N ASN A 443 0.78 -8.02 2.46
CA ASN A 443 2.15 -8.19 1.99
C ASN A 443 2.60 -9.65 2.09
N ARG A 444 2.25 -10.36 3.17
CA ARG A 444 2.50 -11.80 3.32
C ARG A 444 1.84 -12.60 2.21
N ARG A 445 0.56 -12.34 1.92
CA ARG A 445 -0.18 -12.99 0.82
C ARG A 445 0.46 -12.71 -0.53
N ARG A 446 0.87 -11.48 -0.78
CA ARG A 446 1.60 -11.09 -1.99
C ARG A 446 2.91 -11.85 -2.10
N CYS A 447 3.65 -12.01 -1.02
CA CYS A 447 4.88 -12.81 -1.01
C CYS A 447 4.61 -14.28 -1.36
N VAL A 448 3.53 -14.86 -0.82
CA VAL A 448 3.14 -16.23 -1.17
C VAL A 448 2.79 -16.33 -2.66
N GLN A 449 2.12 -15.32 -3.22
CA GLN A 449 1.72 -15.25 -4.63
C GLN A 449 2.89 -14.97 -5.59
N SER A 450 3.92 -14.23 -5.15
CA SER A 450 5.08 -13.88 -5.96
C SER A 450 6.11 -14.99 -6.05
N LYS A 451 5.97 -16.05 -5.23
CA LYS A 451 6.82 -17.22 -5.39
C LYS A 451 6.59 -17.76 -6.81
N PRO A 452 7.67 -18.03 -7.57
CA PRO A 452 7.53 -18.81 -8.78
C PRO A 452 6.90 -20.12 -8.34
N ASN A 453 5.65 -20.27 -8.72
CA ASN A 453 5.06 -21.57 -8.79
C ASN A 453 6.00 -22.36 -9.73
N HIS A 454 6.63 -23.42 -9.23
CA HIS A 454 6.95 -24.55 -10.11
C HIS A 454 5.67 -25.10 -10.78
N THR A 455 4.49 -24.56 -10.46
CA THR A 455 3.16 -24.93 -10.93
C THR A 455 2.27 -23.73 -11.30
N THR A 456 2.65 -22.87 -12.25
CA THR A 456 1.66 -22.00 -12.92
C THR A 456 1.89 -22.07 -14.41
N ALA A 457 1.13 -22.95 -15.04
CA ALA A 457 0.40 -22.54 -16.22
C ALA A 457 -0.19 -21.14 -15.95
N ASN A 458 0.04 -20.21 -16.87
CA ASN A 458 -0.55 -18.89 -16.87
C ASN A 458 -2.04 -18.96 -16.50
N TYR A 459 -2.43 -18.47 -15.32
CA TYR A 459 -3.80 -18.01 -15.11
C TYR A 459 -3.94 -16.65 -15.80
N THR A 460 -3.99 -16.66 -17.12
CA THR A 460 -4.69 -15.60 -17.85
C THR A 460 -6.19 -15.85 -17.65
N MET A 461 -6.82 -15.03 -16.83
CA MET A 461 -8.28 -14.90 -16.85
C MET A 461 -8.65 -14.23 -18.17
N SER A 462 -8.78 -15.03 -19.23
CA SER A 462 -9.29 -14.57 -20.51
C SER A 462 -10.80 -14.44 -20.38
N LEU A 463 -11.34 -13.22 -20.43
CA LEU A 463 -12.77 -13.00 -20.68
C LEU A 463 -13.09 -13.57 -22.07
N ILE A 464 -13.74 -14.73 -22.12
CA ILE A 464 -14.25 -15.31 -23.37
C ILE A 464 -15.74 -15.01 -23.44
N SER A 465 -16.14 -14.22 -24.43
CA SER A 465 -17.54 -14.02 -24.83
C SER A 465 -18.06 -15.30 -25.50
N CYS A 466 -19.16 -15.87 -25.00
CA CYS A 466 -19.79 -17.05 -25.61
C CYS A 466 -21.17 -16.72 -26.20
N ASP A 467 -21.32 -17.01 -27.49
CA ASP A 467 -22.56 -16.99 -28.28
C ASP A 467 -23.51 -18.13 -27.81
N PRO A 468 -24.79 -17.87 -27.50
CA PRO A 468 -25.72 -18.86 -26.94
C PRO A 468 -26.14 -19.99 -27.90
N SER A 469 -25.74 -19.94 -29.17
CA SER A 469 -26.22 -20.90 -30.19
C SER A 469 -25.45 -22.23 -30.25
N LYS A 470 -24.40 -22.44 -29.43
CA LYS A 470 -23.59 -23.67 -29.45
C LYS A 470 -23.46 -24.32 -28.07
N LYS A 471 -24.33 -25.30 -27.78
CA LYS A 471 -24.15 -26.23 -26.66
C LYS A 471 -22.96 -27.18 -26.94
N LEU A 472 -21.74 -26.79 -26.58
CA LEU A 472 -20.59 -27.66 -26.30
C LEU A 472 -19.38 -26.77 -25.93
N ALA A 473 -19.02 -26.73 -24.65
CA ALA A 473 -17.82 -26.02 -24.18
C ALA A 473 -16.57 -26.86 -24.53
N PHE A 474 -15.82 -26.42 -25.55
CA PHE A 474 -14.52 -27.02 -25.91
C PHE A 474 -13.39 -26.16 -25.35
N SER A 475 -12.57 -26.70 -24.44
CA SER A 475 -11.33 -26.04 -23.99
C SER A 475 -10.16 -26.39 -24.92
N LYS A 476 -9.34 -25.39 -25.26
CA LYS A 476 -8.22 -25.55 -26.21
C LYS A 476 -6.95 -25.97 -25.46
N THR A 477 -6.90 -27.19 -24.94
CA THR A 477 -5.65 -27.88 -24.61
C THR A 477 -5.44 -28.99 -25.63
N LYS A 478 -4.32 -28.97 -26.37
CA LYS A 478 -4.07 -29.84 -27.53
C LYS A 478 -4.15 -31.36 -27.24
N ASN A 479 -4.20 -31.79 -25.98
CA ASN A 479 -4.02 -33.19 -25.59
C ASN A 479 -5.08 -33.77 -24.61
N PHE A 480 -6.08 -33.00 -24.15
CA PHE A 480 -7.11 -33.50 -23.23
C PHE A 480 -8.49 -32.90 -23.53
N ARG A 481 -9.54 -33.72 -23.43
CA ARG A 481 -10.95 -33.32 -23.54
C ARG A 481 -11.70 -33.73 -22.27
N LEU A 482 -12.40 -32.79 -21.65
CA LEU A 482 -13.30 -33.06 -20.52
C LEU A 482 -14.74 -32.94 -21.01
N VAL A 483 -15.60 -33.86 -20.59
CA VAL A 483 -17.03 -33.88 -20.95
C VAL A 483 -17.83 -33.38 -19.74
N ALA A 484 -18.66 -32.35 -19.95
CA ALA A 484 -19.57 -31.85 -18.93
C ALA A 484 -20.78 -32.80 -18.80
N GLU A 485 -21.11 -33.21 -17.58
CA GLU A 485 -22.22 -34.15 -17.32
C GLU A 485 -23.46 -33.48 -16.71
N GLY A 486 -23.32 -32.28 -16.13
CA GLY A 486 -24.45 -31.54 -15.55
C GLY A 486 -24.10 -30.11 -15.15
N SER A 487 -25.12 -29.33 -14.81
CA SER A 487 -24.97 -27.98 -14.26
C SER A 487 -25.99 -27.67 -13.17
N GLU A 488 -25.62 -26.81 -12.22
CA GLU A 488 -26.49 -26.32 -11.16
C GLU A 488 -26.58 -24.80 -11.19
N LYS A 489 -27.78 -24.25 -11.03
CA LYS A 489 -28.03 -22.80 -11.08
C LYS A 489 -28.42 -22.25 -9.71
N GLY A 490 -27.78 -21.17 -9.30
CA GLY A 490 -28.05 -20.45 -8.05
C GLY A 490 -28.10 -18.93 -8.24
N HIS A 491 -28.61 -18.22 -7.24
CA HIS A 491 -28.54 -16.75 -7.17
C HIS A 491 -27.34 -16.33 -6.32
N VAL A 492 -26.53 -15.40 -6.82
CA VAL A 492 -25.32 -14.88 -6.17
C VAL A 492 -25.22 -13.37 -6.38
N LYS A 493 -24.65 -12.65 -5.43
CA LYS A 493 -24.61 -11.18 -5.44
C LYS A 493 -23.50 -10.62 -6.33
N SER A 494 -22.55 -11.46 -6.76
CA SER A 494 -21.43 -11.06 -7.61
C SER A 494 -20.78 -12.25 -8.31
N VAL A 495 -20.00 -11.97 -9.37
CA VAL A 495 -19.17 -12.96 -10.06
C VAL A 495 -18.15 -13.63 -9.12
N VAL A 496 -17.68 -12.92 -8.09
CA VAL A 496 -16.72 -13.44 -7.09
C VAL A 496 -17.39 -14.51 -6.23
N GLU A 497 -18.67 -14.35 -5.92
CA GLU A 497 -19.43 -15.32 -5.15
C GLU A 497 -19.79 -16.55 -6.01
N CYS A 498 -20.05 -16.36 -7.32
CA CYS A 498 -20.16 -17.47 -8.28
C CYS A 498 -18.87 -18.29 -8.38
N LEU A 499 -17.73 -17.59 -8.43
CA LEU A 499 -16.41 -18.20 -8.43
C LEU A 499 -16.16 -18.98 -7.13
N ASP A 500 -16.52 -18.42 -5.97
CA ASP A 500 -16.36 -19.07 -4.67
C ASP A 500 -17.25 -20.33 -4.55
N MET A 501 -18.47 -20.30 -5.10
CA MET A 501 -19.31 -21.50 -5.17
C MET A 501 -18.70 -22.60 -6.04
N CYS A 502 -18.13 -22.26 -7.19
CA CYS A 502 -17.39 -23.23 -8.01
C CYS A 502 -16.14 -23.75 -7.27
N TYR A 503 -15.42 -22.89 -6.55
CA TYR A 503 -14.21 -23.26 -5.80
C TYR A 503 -14.49 -24.23 -4.65
N LYS A 504 -15.65 -24.11 -4.00
CA LYS A 504 -16.08 -25.03 -2.93
C LYS A 504 -16.58 -26.38 -3.45
N ASN A 505 -16.82 -26.51 -4.76
CA ASN A 505 -17.30 -27.74 -5.36
C ASN A 505 -16.16 -28.44 -6.12
N ASP A 506 -15.63 -29.51 -5.53
CA ASP A 506 -14.51 -30.28 -6.08
C ASP A 506 -14.78 -30.88 -7.47
N GLN A 507 -16.03 -30.90 -7.93
CA GLN A 507 -16.42 -31.36 -9.27
C GLN A 507 -16.63 -30.23 -10.29
N CYS A 508 -16.55 -28.96 -9.87
CA CYS A 508 -16.70 -27.83 -10.77
C CYS A 508 -15.53 -27.72 -11.75
N ILE A 509 -15.85 -27.66 -13.04
CA ILE A 509 -14.86 -27.43 -14.12
C ILE A 509 -14.98 -26.03 -14.75
N SER A 510 -16.15 -25.42 -14.64
CA SER A 510 -16.43 -24.09 -15.19
C SER A 510 -17.68 -23.51 -14.57
N PHE A 511 -17.84 -22.19 -14.63
CA PHE A 511 -19.08 -21.53 -14.25
C PHE A 511 -19.42 -20.41 -15.23
N ASN A 512 -20.71 -20.10 -15.32
CA ASN A 512 -21.26 -18.96 -16.06
C ASN A 512 -21.96 -18.02 -15.08
N TYR A 513 -21.66 -16.73 -15.17
CA TYR A 513 -22.31 -15.70 -14.35
C TYR A 513 -23.07 -14.72 -15.24
N CYS A 514 -24.37 -14.54 -14.97
CA CYS A 514 -25.22 -13.56 -15.65
C CYS A 514 -25.47 -12.36 -14.72
N PRO A 515 -24.95 -11.16 -15.04
CA PRO A 515 -25.05 -9.97 -14.20
C PRO A 515 -26.49 -9.46 -14.04
N ASP A 516 -27.32 -9.59 -15.07
CA ASP A 516 -28.66 -8.98 -15.13
C ASP A 516 -29.68 -9.66 -14.21
N GLY A 517 -29.40 -10.90 -13.80
CA GLY A 517 -30.23 -11.67 -12.88
C GLY A 517 -29.50 -12.10 -11.62
N ASN A 518 -28.23 -11.72 -11.45
CA ASN A 518 -27.40 -12.22 -10.35
C ASN A 518 -27.42 -13.76 -10.26
N THR A 519 -27.41 -14.44 -11.40
CA THR A 519 -27.48 -15.91 -11.47
C THR A 519 -26.13 -16.50 -11.83
N CYS A 520 -25.76 -17.56 -11.12
CA CYS A 520 -24.58 -18.36 -11.33
C CYS A 520 -24.97 -19.77 -11.79
N GLU A 521 -24.36 -20.28 -12.85
CA GLU A 521 -24.47 -21.68 -13.28
C GLU A 521 -23.10 -22.36 -13.15
N ILE A 522 -23.02 -23.41 -12.36
CA ILE A 522 -21.81 -24.20 -12.12
C ILE A 522 -21.89 -25.46 -12.96
N ILE A 523 -20.81 -25.80 -13.67
CA ILE A 523 -20.73 -26.93 -14.60
C ILE A 523 -19.78 -27.98 -14.05
N TYR A 524 -20.21 -29.25 -14.03
CA TYR A 524 -19.49 -30.37 -13.42
C TYR A 524 -18.88 -31.35 -14.42
N ALA A 525 -17.79 -32.02 -14.00
CA ALA A 525 -17.22 -33.17 -14.71
C ALA A 525 -17.71 -34.52 -14.18
N ALA A 526 -17.82 -35.49 -15.08
CA ALA A 526 -18.12 -36.89 -14.80
C ALA A 526 -17.00 -37.59 -14.01
N LEU A 527 -17.28 -38.19 -12.85
CA LEU A 527 -16.39 -39.17 -12.23
C LEU A 527 -16.76 -40.56 -12.74
N GLY A 528 -15.99 -41.12 -13.68
CA GLY A 528 -16.14 -42.54 -14.03
C GLY A 528 -15.76 -42.98 -15.45
N HIS A 529 -15.41 -42.07 -16.37
CA HIS A 529 -15.19 -42.43 -17.78
C HIS A 529 -13.73 -42.20 -18.20
N CYS A 530 -12.99 -43.29 -18.46
CA CYS A 530 -11.69 -43.21 -19.15
C CYS A 530 -11.92 -43.03 -20.66
N LEU A 531 -11.91 -41.78 -21.14
CA LEU A 531 -11.87 -41.48 -22.57
C LEU A 531 -10.45 -41.06 -22.95
N VAL A 532 -9.70 -41.97 -23.58
CA VAL A 532 -8.38 -41.68 -24.16
C VAL A 532 -8.46 -41.90 -25.67
N SER A 533 -8.41 -40.81 -26.45
CA SER A 533 -8.24 -40.87 -27.91
C SER A 533 -6.75 -40.75 -28.24
N PHE A 534 -6.22 -41.72 -28.97
CA PHE A 534 -4.81 -41.73 -29.39
C PHE A 534 -4.67 -41.03 -30.74
N ASN A 535 -3.84 -39.99 -30.80
CA ASN A 535 -3.24 -39.58 -32.06
C ASN A 535 -1.72 -39.43 -31.91
N ARG A 536 -1.02 -40.40 -32.53
CA ARG A 536 0.40 -40.49 -32.90
C ARG A 536 1.46 -39.96 -31.92
N ILE A 537 2.07 -40.89 -31.17
CA ILE A 537 3.48 -40.81 -30.73
C ILE A 537 4.14 -42.19 -30.98
N PRO A 538 5.42 -42.27 -31.43
CA PRO A 538 6.10 -43.53 -31.77
C PRO A 538 6.30 -44.49 -30.58
N GLN A 539 6.24 -45.80 -30.88
CA GLN A 539 5.98 -46.92 -29.95
C GLN A 539 7.05 -47.29 -28.88
N LEU A 540 7.99 -46.43 -28.49
CA LEU A 540 9.05 -46.86 -27.56
C LEU A 540 9.13 -46.14 -26.21
N GLN A 541 8.31 -45.11 -25.95
CA GLN A 541 8.33 -44.42 -24.65
C GLN A 541 7.20 -44.80 -23.69
N PHE A 542 6.29 -45.70 -24.07
CA PHE A 542 5.09 -45.96 -23.24
C PHE A 542 5.20 -47.17 -22.30
N ILE A 543 6.16 -48.08 -22.50
CA ILE A 543 6.24 -49.32 -21.71
C ILE A 543 6.65 -49.07 -20.25
N GLY A 544 7.26 -47.92 -19.94
CA GLY A 544 7.61 -47.54 -18.55
C GLY A 544 6.47 -46.85 -17.76
N TYR A 545 5.52 -46.19 -18.43
CA TYR A 545 4.58 -45.29 -17.77
C TYR A 545 3.36 -46.01 -17.16
N ALA A 546 2.96 -47.17 -17.71
CA ALA A 546 1.74 -47.85 -17.30
C ALA A 546 1.85 -48.68 -16.00
N ARG A 547 3.05 -48.85 -15.41
CA ARG A 547 3.23 -49.83 -14.32
C ARG A 547 3.03 -49.31 -12.90
N ASN A 548 2.94 -48.01 -12.64
CA ASN A 548 2.99 -47.51 -11.25
C ASN A 548 1.91 -46.49 -10.84
N VAL A 549 0.93 -46.14 -11.67
CA VAL A 549 -0.03 -45.06 -11.33
C VAL A 549 -1.43 -45.53 -10.92
N LEU A 550 -1.84 -46.78 -11.15
CA LEU A 550 -3.25 -47.16 -11.00
C LEU A 550 -3.42 -48.36 -10.06
N ARG A 551 -3.41 -48.10 -8.74
CA ARG A 551 -3.63 -49.14 -7.72
C ARG A 551 -5.09 -49.39 -7.34
N GLN A 552 -6.08 -48.84 -8.07
CA GLN A 552 -7.50 -49.06 -7.74
C GLN A 552 -8.41 -49.47 -8.92
N ILE A 553 -7.85 -49.70 -10.10
CA ILE A 553 -8.56 -50.35 -11.21
C ILE A 553 -7.62 -51.46 -11.66
N ASP A 554 -8.11 -52.69 -11.86
CA ASP A 554 -7.29 -53.78 -12.38
C ASP A 554 -6.97 -53.51 -13.86
N VAL A 555 -5.95 -52.68 -14.07
CA VAL A 555 -5.50 -52.19 -15.38
C VAL A 555 -4.94 -53.31 -16.23
N GLU A 556 -4.36 -54.37 -15.64
CA GLU A 556 -3.86 -55.50 -16.42
C GLU A 556 -5.00 -56.24 -17.13
N THR A 557 -6.14 -56.41 -16.45
CA THR A 557 -7.34 -57.03 -17.05
C THR A 557 -7.97 -56.15 -18.13
N CYS A 558 -8.03 -54.83 -17.92
CA CYS A 558 -8.61 -53.88 -18.87
C CYS A 558 -7.74 -53.72 -20.13
N LEU A 559 -6.42 -53.59 -19.94
CA LEU A 559 -5.44 -53.47 -21.01
C LEU A 559 -5.32 -54.77 -21.82
N SER A 560 -5.35 -55.93 -21.16
CA SER A 560 -5.35 -57.26 -21.80
C SER A 560 -6.57 -57.46 -22.71
N LYS A 561 -7.77 -57.08 -22.25
CA LYS A 561 -9.01 -57.20 -23.04
C LYS A 561 -9.03 -56.25 -24.25
N CYS A 562 -8.65 -54.98 -24.10
CA CYS A 562 -8.59 -54.06 -25.25
C CYS A 562 -7.48 -54.43 -26.25
N LEU A 563 -6.32 -54.93 -25.79
CA LEU A 563 -5.25 -55.42 -26.68
C LEU A 563 -5.67 -56.68 -27.46
N THR A 564 -6.48 -57.55 -26.85
CA THR A 564 -7.02 -58.76 -27.51
C THR A 564 -8.06 -58.38 -28.57
N ILE A 565 -8.92 -57.39 -28.29
CA ILE A 565 -9.92 -56.87 -29.23
C ILE A 565 -9.24 -56.12 -30.39
N SER A 566 -8.25 -55.27 -30.11
CA SER A 566 -7.44 -54.55 -31.10
C SER A 566 -6.72 -55.48 -32.07
N LYS A 567 -6.16 -56.61 -31.58
CA LYS A 567 -5.54 -57.64 -32.43
C LYS A 567 -6.53 -58.37 -33.34
N SER A 568 -7.82 -58.41 -32.98
CA SER A 568 -8.86 -59.13 -33.75
C SER A 568 -9.56 -58.27 -34.81
N ARG A 569 -9.54 -56.93 -34.69
CA ARG A 569 -10.32 -56.00 -35.53
C ARG A 569 -9.50 -55.02 -36.39
N GLY A 570 -8.17 -55.06 -36.28
CA GLY A 570 -7.27 -54.16 -37.01
C GLY A 570 -7.09 -52.81 -36.30
N ALA A 571 -5.98 -52.14 -36.61
CA ALA A 571 -5.33 -51.10 -35.80
C ALA A 571 -6.10 -49.76 -35.62
N ASP A 572 -7.29 -49.60 -36.21
CA ASP A 572 -8.03 -48.34 -36.24
C ASP A 572 -9.42 -48.39 -35.55
N SER A 573 -9.65 -49.33 -34.63
CA SER A 573 -10.92 -49.39 -33.88
C SER A 573 -10.80 -48.88 -32.45
N GLU A 574 -11.66 -47.93 -32.06
CA GLU A 574 -11.80 -47.43 -30.68
C GLU A 574 -12.36 -48.52 -29.76
N CYS A 575 -11.74 -48.71 -28.60
CA CYS A 575 -12.19 -49.63 -27.56
C CYS A 575 -13.05 -48.86 -26.55
N ILE A 576 -14.34 -49.20 -26.43
CA ILE A 576 -15.27 -48.65 -25.43
C ILE A 576 -15.73 -49.81 -24.54
N LEU A 577 -15.53 -49.73 -23.23
CA LEU A 577 -15.98 -50.74 -22.26
C LEU A 577 -16.97 -50.11 -21.27
N ASN A 578 -18.10 -50.77 -21.06
CA ASN A 578 -19.17 -50.35 -20.15
C ASN A 578 -19.22 -51.27 -18.91
N SER A 579 -19.74 -50.74 -17.80
CA SER A 579 -19.71 -51.32 -16.45
C SER A 579 -20.51 -52.61 -16.24
N GLU A 580 -21.31 -53.08 -17.19
CA GLU A 580 -22.10 -54.32 -17.05
C GLU A 580 -21.29 -55.63 -17.21
N SER A 581 -19.96 -55.56 -17.38
CA SER A 581 -19.14 -56.73 -17.79
C SER A 581 -18.06 -57.17 -16.78
N ILE A 582 -18.16 -56.74 -15.51
CA ILE A 582 -17.21 -57.12 -14.44
C ILE A 582 -18.00 -57.65 -13.24
N GLU A 583 -18.06 -58.98 -13.11
CA GLU A 583 -18.59 -59.65 -11.90
C GLU A 583 -17.51 -59.82 -10.81
N SER A 584 -18.01 -59.78 -9.57
CA SER A 584 -17.45 -60.25 -8.28
C SER A 584 -16.84 -59.21 -7.32
N LYS A 585 -17.55 -59.06 -6.18
CA LYS A 585 -17.14 -58.46 -4.91
C LYS A 585 -16.13 -59.36 -4.16
N PRO A 586 -15.46 -58.81 -3.12
CA PRO A 586 -15.71 -59.37 -1.79
C PRO A 586 -16.16 -58.34 -0.74
N ASP A 587 -16.78 -58.92 0.27
CA ASP A 587 -17.65 -58.39 1.30
C ASP A 587 -16.88 -57.94 2.56
N LEU A 588 -17.29 -56.82 3.18
CA LEU A 588 -16.96 -56.48 4.57
C LEU A 588 -18.21 -55.91 5.22
N SER A 589 -18.80 -56.72 6.09
CA SER A 589 -20.02 -56.49 6.83
C SER A 589 -19.75 -55.95 8.24
N SER A 590 -20.74 -55.21 8.76
CA SER A 590 -21.02 -54.78 10.15
C SER A 590 -20.67 -53.31 10.54
N PRO A 591 -21.52 -52.67 11.40
CA PRO A 591 -22.11 -51.38 11.07
C PRO A 591 -21.77 -50.21 12.01
N ALA A 592 -22.27 -49.04 11.60
CA ALA A 592 -22.15 -47.70 12.16
C ALA A 592 -22.51 -47.54 13.66
N GLU A 593 -21.85 -46.57 14.29
CA GLU A 593 -22.47 -45.68 15.26
C GLU A 593 -22.18 -44.22 14.86
N ALA A 594 -23.25 -43.43 14.79
CA ALA A 594 -23.24 -42.01 14.55
C ALA A 594 -22.93 -41.27 15.85
N ASP A 595 -22.23 -40.14 15.76
CA ASP A 595 -22.52 -39.01 16.63
C ASP A 595 -22.40 -37.69 15.86
N THR A 596 -23.28 -36.78 16.24
CA THR A 596 -23.87 -35.68 15.49
C THR A 596 -23.25 -34.32 15.80
N GLY A 597 -23.32 -33.41 14.81
CA GLY A 597 -23.29 -31.94 14.97
C GLY A 597 -21.89 -31.31 14.88
N ASP A 598 -21.65 -30.18 14.22
CA ASP A 598 -22.50 -29.24 13.49
C ASP A 598 -21.61 -28.41 12.55
N VAL A 599 -22.25 -27.80 11.54
CA VAL A 599 -21.69 -26.96 10.47
C VAL A 599 -21.77 -25.47 10.87
N ASP A 600 -20.78 -24.65 10.50
CA ASP A 600 -20.98 -23.25 10.04
C ASP A 600 -19.63 -22.69 9.49
N TYR A 601 -19.44 -22.32 8.22
CA TYR A 601 -19.98 -21.22 7.38
C TYR A 601 -19.73 -19.78 7.87
N PHE A 602 -18.91 -19.07 7.08
CA PHE A 602 -18.74 -17.60 6.92
C PHE A 602 -19.46 -16.64 7.88
N THR A 603 -18.71 -15.72 8.51
CA THR A 603 -19.23 -14.35 8.77
C THR A 603 -18.15 -13.27 8.73
N ASN A 604 -18.55 -12.17 8.09
CA ASN A 604 -17.90 -10.87 7.92
C ASN A 604 -17.44 -10.24 9.25
N ASN A 605 -16.26 -9.59 9.23
CA ASN A 605 -15.76 -8.79 10.34
C ASN A 605 -16.50 -7.45 10.46
N CYS A 606 -17.56 -7.43 11.25
CA CYS A 606 -17.91 -6.28 12.08
C CYS A 606 -17.77 -6.72 13.54
N ALA A 607 -17.11 -5.92 14.39
CA ALA A 607 -17.05 -6.22 15.82
C ALA A 607 -18.46 -6.11 16.41
N GLY A 608 -18.87 -7.10 17.22
CA GLY A 608 -20.16 -7.06 17.90
C GLY A 608 -20.21 -5.99 18.98
N ASP A 609 -21.41 -5.53 19.32
CA ASP A 609 -21.65 -4.62 20.43
C ASP A 609 -22.05 -5.42 21.67
N TRP A 610 -21.57 -4.97 22.84
CA TRP A 610 -21.99 -5.51 24.12
C TRP A 610 -23.40 -5.02 24.49
N SER A 611 -24.23 -5.92 25.01
CA SER A 611 -25.45 -5.54 25.72
C SER A 611 -25.13 -4.72 26.97
N GLU A 612 -26.14 -4.01 27.51
CA GLU A 612 -26.03 -3.48 28.86
C GLU A 612 -25.73 -4.61 29.87
N TRP A 613 -25.01 -4.25 30.92
CA TRP A 613 -24.72 -5.16 32.03
C TRP A 613 -26.00 -5.56 32.76
N SER A 614 -26.10 -6.83 33.12
CA SER A 614 -27.13 -7.29 34.04
C SER A 614 -26.94 -6.67 35.44
N LYS A 615 -28.01 -6.71 36.24
CA LYS A 615 -27.94 -6.29 37.65
C LYS A 615 -26.98 -7.22 38.41
N TRP A 616 -26.26 -6.67 39.39
CA TRP A 616 -25.43 -7.46 40.28
C TRP A 616 -26.24 -8.56 40.97
N SER A 617 -25.67 -9.77 41.00
CA SER A 617 -26.24 -10.88 41.74
C SER A 617 -26.33 -10.59 43.23
N VAL A 618 -27.19 -11.31 43.94
CA VAL A 618 -27.15 -11.34 45.41
C VAL A 618 -25.79 -11.85 45.88
N CYS A 619 -25.34 -11.36 47.03
CA CYS A 619 -24.06 -11.75 47.62
C CYS A 619 -24.04 -13.26 47.88
N ASN A 620 -23.07 -13.96 47.30
CA ASN A 620 -22.91 -15.39 47.56
C ASN A 620 -22.24 -15.63 48.94
N SER A 621 -22.16 -16.89 49.36
CA SER A 621 -21.56 -17.28 50.65
C SER A 621 -20.10 -16.85 50.83
N ASP A 622 -19.42 -16.52 49.72
CA ASP A 622 -18.02 -16.09 49.70
C ASP A 622 -17.86 -14.56 49.66
N GLY A 623 -18.94 -13.79 49.85
CA GLY A 623 -18.90 -12.34 49.92
C GLY A 623 -18.76 -11.63 48.56
N LYS A 624 -19.14 -12.28 47.45
CA LYS A 624 -19.00 -11.73 46.09
C LYS A 624 -20.33 -11.56 45.37
N GLN A 625 -20.39 -10.56 44.51
CA GLN A 625 -21.47 -10.37 43.52
C GLN A 625 -20.87 -10.45 42.12
N SER A 626 -21.62 -11.02 41.17
CA SER A 626 -21.25 -11.02 39.75
C SER A 626 -22.35 -10.41 38.88
N ARG A 627 -21.96 -9.91 37.71
CA ARG A 627 -22.88 -9.49 36.65
C ARG A 627 -22.30 -9.86 35.29
N THR A 628 -23.17 -9.98 34.30
CA THR A 628 -22.86 -10.48 32.97
C THR A 628 -23.46 -9.61 31.88
N ARG A 629 -22.89 -9.67 30.69
CA ARG A 629 -23.43 -9.04 29.47
C ARG A 629 -23.27 -9.98 28.28
N GLN A 630 -24.08 -9.80 27.25
CA GLN A 630 -24.09 -10.66 26.07
C GLN A 630 -23.57 -9.88 24.85
N CYS A 631 -22.81 -10.56 23.99
CA CYS A 631 -22.32 -10.00 22.74
C CYS A 631 -23.39 -10.21 21.65
N SER A 632 -23.62 -9.21 20.79
CA SER A 632 -24.60 -9.32 19.70
C SER A 632 -24.20 -10.32 18.61
N VAL A 633 -22.95 -10.79 18.59
CA VAL A 633 -22.41 -11.82 17.68
C VAL A 633 -21.62 -12.85 18.49
N TYR A 634 -21.82 -14.15 18.27
CA TYR A 634 -21.20 -15.19 19.09
C TYR A 634 -19.66 -15.20 18.90
N GLY A 635 -18.90 -14.88 19.96
CA GLY A 635 -17.44 -15.06 20.03
C GLY A 635 -16.54 -13.86 19.67
N SER A 636 -17.07 -12.69 19.27
CA SER A 636 -16.26 -11.58 18.72
C SER A 636 -16.60 -10.18 19.27
N CYS A 637 -16.63 -10.00 20.60
CA CYS A 637 -16.66 -8.68 21.25
C CYS A 637 -15.38 -8.45 22.09
N PRO A 638 -14.70 -7.29 21.98
CA PRO A 638 -13.53 -6.99 22.80
C PRO A 638 -13.92 -6.60 24.25
N GLY A 639 -13.26 -7.19 25.24
CA GLY A 639 -13.47 -6.94 26.69
C GLY A 639 -14.15 -8.09 27.44
N GLU A 640 -14.30 -7.96 28.76
CA GLU A 640 -14.80 -9.05 29.61
C GLU A 640 -16.33 -9.23 29.52
N LYS A 641 -16.80 -10.49 29.49
CA LYS A 641 -18.23 -10.87 29.45
C LYS A 641 -18.89 -10.95 30.84
N GLU A 642 -18.07 -11.06 31.88
CA GLU A 642 -18.48 -11.20 33.28
C GLU A 642 -17.58 -10.32 34.15
N GLU A 643 -18.18 -9.69 35.17
CA GLU A 643 -17.48 -8.86 36.14
C GLU A 643 -17.84 -9.33 37.56
N ILE A 644 -16.83 -9.41 38.44
CA ILE A 644 -16.99 -9.89 39.82
C ILE A 644 -16.42 -8.85 40.79
N ARG A 645 -17.17 -8.54 41.86
CA ARG A 645 -16.72 -7.65 42.94
C ARG A 645 -17.05 -8.18 44.33
N GLN A 646 -16.37 -7.62 45.34
CA GLN A 646 -16.68 -7.85 46.75
C GLN A 646 -17.99 -7.13 47.13
N CYS A 647 -18.81 -7.75 47.97
CA CYS A 647 -20.04 -7.15 48.45
C CYS A 647 -19.72 -5.92 49.31
N GLU A 648 -20.29 -4.78 48.94
CA GLU A 648 -20.15 -3.54 49.72
C GLU A 648 -20.95 -3.68 51.02
N SER A 649 -20.29 -3.50 52.17
CA SER A 649 -20.97 -3.37 53.47
C SER A 649 -21.82 -2.10 53.47
N GLU A 650 -23.07 -2.18 53.94
CA GLU A 650 -23.98 -1.04 54.10
C GLU A 650 -23.39 0.03 55.05
N SER A 651 -22.58 0.96 54.51
CA SER A 651 -22.13 2.14 55.25
C SER A 651 -21.63 3.28 54.36
N SER A 652 -22.33 3.60 53.26
CA SER A 652 -22.16 4.90 52.58
C SER A 652 -23.29 5.26 51.61
N LEU A 653 -24.54 5.03 52.03
CA LEU A 653 -25.68 5.77 51.49
C LEU A 653 -25.74 7.12 52.22
N THR A 654 -25.22 8.19 51.60
CA THR A 654 -25.80 9.55 51.53
C THR A 654 -24.77 10.55 51.03
N LYS A 655 -24.92 11.05 49.80
CA LYS A 655 -25.05 12.50 49.52
C LYS A 655 -25.41 12.72 48.04
N THR A 656 -26.59 13.30 47.90
CA THR A 656 -27.19 13.90 46.71
C THR A 656 -26.31 15.05 46.18
N GLU A 657 -26.19 15.17 44.86
CA GLU A 657 -26.33 16.48 44.20
C GLU A 657 -26.74 16.34 42.73
N SER A 658 -27.54 17.32 42.33
CA SER A 658 -28.35 17.44 41.13
C SER A 658 -27.59 17.95 39.91
N THR A 659 -27.92 17.32 38.79
CA THR A 659 -27.89 17.74 37.38
C THR A 659 -27.53 19.20 37.00
N SER A 660 -26.61 19.31 36.04
CA SER A 660 -26.72 20.22 34.89
C SER A 660 -26.40 19.48 33.59
N VAL A 661 -27.35 19.49 32.66
CA VAL A 661 -27.33 18.89 31.31
C VAL A 661 -26.59 19.81 30.34
N ILE A 662 -25.80 19.25 29.40
CA ILE A 662 -25.64 19.62 27.96
C ILE A 662 -24.63 18.63 27.32
N PRO A 663 -24.78 18.30 26.01
CA PRO A 663 -24.69 16.92 25.52
C PRO A 663 -23.41 16.59 24.75
N ASP A 664 -23.06 15.30 24.76
CA ASP A 664 -22.05 14.68 23.88
C ASP A 664 -22.73 13.75 22.86
N PRO A 665 -22.04 13.42 21.75
CA PRO A 665 -22.55 13.61 20.40
C PRO A 665 -23.41 12.46 19.90
N VAL A 666 -24.34 12.83 19.03
CA VAL A 666 -25.16 11.95 18.18
C VAL A 666 -24.27 10.88 17.54
N SER A 667 -24.45 9.62 17.92
CA SER A 667 -24.07 8.50 17.07
C SER A 667 -25.02 8.49 15.89
N GLU A 668 -24.50 8.68 14.69
CA GLU A 668 -25.27 8.47 13.47
C GLU A 668 -25.67 6.99 13.42
N SER A 669 -26.94 6.74 13.75
CA SER A 669 -27.65 5.53 13.42
C SER A 669 -27.51 5.23 11.93
N CYS A 670 -27.13 4.00 11.58
CA CYS A 670 -27.25 3.49 10.22
C CYS A 670 -28.65 3.79 9.65
N PRO A 671 -28.78 4.32 8.43
CA PRO A 671 -30.07 4.65 7.85
C PRO A 671 -30.92 3.39 7.63
N PRO A 672 -32.26 3.47 7.73
CA PRO A 672 -33.13 2.38 7.33
C PRO A 672 -32.95 2.11 5.83
N LYS A 673 -32.82 0.83 5.46
CA LYS A 673 -32.77 0.39 4.05
C LYS A 673 -33.99 0.93 3.28
N PRO A 674 -33.82 1.50 2.08
CA PRO A 674 -34.96 1.86 1.25
C PRO A 674 -35.71 0.61 0.80
N ILE A 675 -37.03 0.62 0.99
CA ILE A 675 -37.97 -0.31 0.37
C ILE A 675 -38.05 0.08 -1.12
N TYR A 676 -37.41 -0.68 -2.00
CA TYR A 676 -37.65 -0.57 -3.44
C TYR A 676 -38.75 -1.55 -3.84
N LYS A 677 -39.89 -1.00 -4.25
CA LYS A 677 -40.88 -1.68 -5.10
C LYS A 677 -40.27 -1.88 -6.50
N PRO A 678 -40.55 -3.00 -7.18
CA PRO A 678 -40.10 -3.19 -8.55
C PRO A 678 -40.84 -2.23 -9.48
N CYS A 679 -40.11 -1.49 -10.31
CA CYS A 679 -40.68 -0.74 -11.43
C CYS A 679 -40.41 -1.53 -12.72
N GLU A 680 -41.47 -1.77 -13.45
CA GLU A 680 -41.53 -2.45 -14.74
C GLU A 680 -40.86 -1.60 -15.84
N SER A 681 -40.31 -2.31 -16.82
CA SER A 681 -39.88 -1.83 -18.15
C SER A 681 -38.65 -0.92 -18.24
N CYS A 682 -37.52 -1.53 -18.63
CA CYS A 682 -36.59 -0.97 -19.62
C CYS A 682 -35.86 -2.14 -20.28
N SER A 683 -36.32 -2.47 -21.48
CA SER A 683 -35.77 -3.47 -22.38
C SER A 683 -34.51 -2.99 -23.10
N SER A 684 -33.61 -3.96 -23.34
CA SER A 684 -32.58 -4.03 -24.40
C SER A 684 -31.44 -3.01 -24.41
N VAL A 685 -30.31 -3.38 -23.80
CA VAL A 685 -28.96 -3.20 -24.35
C VAL A 685 -28.12 -4.40 -23.90
N ASP A 686 -27.55 -5.17 -24.84
CA ASP A 686 -26.77 -6.38 -24.59
C ASP A 686 -25.58 -6.14 -23.62
N GLN A 687 -25.56 -6.87 -22.49
CA GLN A 687 -24.43 -6.95 -21.55
C GLN A 687 -23.69 -8.28 -21.74
N PRO A 688 -22.35 -8.33 -21.64
CA PRO A 688 -21.57 -9.54 -21.94
C PRO A 688 -21.66 -10.60 -20.83
N GLU A 689 -22.00 -11.85 -21.21
CA GLU A 689 -21.88 -13.04 -20.37
C GLU A 689 -20.40 -13.46 -20.21
N ILE A 690 -20.00 -13.84 -18.99
CA ILE A 690 -18.61 -14.21 -18.66
C ILE A 690 -18.53 -15.69 -18.27
N SER A 691 -17.68 -16.43 -18.98
CA SER A 691 -17.36 -17.84 -18.70
C SER A 691 -15.89 -18.01 -18.30
N ALA A 692 -15.59 -18.82 -17.27
CA ALA A 692 -14.24 -19.14 -16.83
C ALA A 692 -14.03 -20.66 -16.61
N ILE A 693 -12.82 -21.17 -16.87
CA ILE A 693 -12.46 -22.61 -16.79
C ILE A 693 -11.45 -22.82 -15.67
N PHE A 694 -11.64 -23.85 -14.83
CA PHE A 694 -10.79 -24.18 -13.69
C PHE A 694 -10.34 -25.66 -13.73
N ILE A 695 -9.13 -25.96 -13.23
CA ILE A 695 -8.59 -27.33 -13.09
C ILE A 695 -8.20 -27.57 -11.61
N PRO A 696 -8.66 -28.64 -10.94
CA PRO A 696 -8.43 -28.83 -9.49
C PRO A 696 -6.98 -29.14 -9.08
N ALA A 697 -6.59 -28.63 -7.91
CA ALA A 697 -5.20 -28.65 -7.40
C ALA A 697 -4.65 -30.03 -6.95
N LYS A 698 -5.49 -31.06 -6.76
CA LYS A 698 -5.05 -32.33 -6.15
C LYS A 698 -4.34 -33.30 -7.10
N VAL A 699 -4.38 -33.11 -8.42
CA VAL A 699 -3.83 -34.07 -9.39
C VAL A 699 -2.44 -33.67 -9.92
N HIS A 700 -1.98 -32.45 -9.66
CA HIS A 700 -0.75 -31.95 -10.30
C HIS A 700 0.55 -32.20 -9.51
N CYS A 701 0.49 -32.31 -8.17
CA CYS A 701 1.70 -32.40 -7.34
C CYS A 701 2.40 -33.77 -7.33
N PHE A 702 1.75 -34.85 -7.76
CA PHE A 702 2.36 -36.19 -7.72
C PHE A 702 3.30 -36.48 -8.91
N VAL A 703 3.18 -35.73 -10.01
CA VAL A 703 3.88 -36.01 -11.27
C VAL A 703 5.26 -35.33 -11.36
N GLU A 704 5.48 -34.22 -10.65
CA GLU A 704 6.77 -33.50 -10.71
C GLU A 704 7.86 -34.04 -9.78
N HIS A 705 7.51 -34.69 -8.67
CA HIS A 705 8.51 -35.24 -7.74
C HIS A 705 9.33 -36.41 -8.33
N LEU A 706 8.88 -36.98 -9.45
CA LEU A 706 9.61 -37.98 -10.22
C LEU A 706 10.58 -37.38 -11.26
N PHE A 707 10.37 -36.14 -11.70
CA PHE A 707 11.23 -35.49 -12.70
C PHE A 707 12.50 -34.88 -12.08
N ASP A 708 12.41 -34.33 -10.86
CA ASP A 708 13.56 -33.70 -10.19
C ASP A 708 14.66 -34.70 -9.77
N LYS A 709 14.32 -35.99 -9.57
CA LYS A 709 15.32 -37.03 -9.29
C LYS A 709 15.97 -37.66 -10.53
N CYS A 710 15.50 -37.36 -11.74
CA CYS A 710 16.05 -37.91 -12.99
C CYS A 710 16.94 -36.94 -13.77
N MET A 711 17.05 -35.67 -13.37
CA MET A 711 17.91 -34.67 -14.03
C MET A 711 19.35 -34.58 -13.47
N LEU A 712 19.70 -35.38 -12.46
CA LEU A 712 21.04 -35.45 -11.87
C LEU A 712 21.87 -36.66 -12.34
N LEU A 713 21.49 -37.28 -13.47
CA LEU A 713 22.19 -38.44 -14.03
C LEU A 713 22.30 -38.37 -15.56
N GLU A 714 22.88 -37.27 -16.06
CA GLU A 714 23.50 -37.21 -17.39
C GLU A 714 24.92 -36.67 -17.30
N LEU A 715 25.79 -37.38 -16.57
CA LEU A 715 27.22 -37.41 -16.86
C LEU A 715 27.69 -38.87 -16.78
N CYS A 716 28.36 -39.30 -17.85
CA CYS A 716 28.99 -40.61 -18.06
C CYS A 716 28.06 -41.77 -18.46
N MET A 717 27.79 -41.90 -19.77
CA MET A 717 27.86 -43.21 -20.44
C MET A 717 28.28 -43.06 -21.91
N GLU A 718 29.56 -42.82 -22.14
CA GLU A 718 30.25 -43.43 -23.27
C GLU A 718 31.38 -44.34 -22.76
N SER A 719 31.10 -45.63 -22.81
CA SER A 719 32.07 -46.73 -22.95
C SER A 719 33.09 -47.00 -21.82
N LYS A 720 32.96 -48.23 -21.27
CA LYS A 720 33.97 -49.03 -20.55
C LYS A 720 34.44 -48.50 -19.17
N LEU A 721 34.09 -49.20 -18.09
CA LEU A 721 34.98 -50.18 -17.44
C LEU A 721 34.38 -50.76 -16.13
N PRO A 722 34.59 -52.05 -15.86
CA PRO A 722 34.29 -52.71 -14.59
C PRO A 722 35.41 -52.45 -13.56
N SER A 723 35.18 -51.57 -12.57
CA SER A 723 36.11 -51.40 -11.41
C SER A 723 35.51 -50.81 -10.11
N ALA A 724 34.21 -50.53 -10.00
CA ALA A 724 33.65 -49.90 -8.78
C ALA A 724 32.92 -50.88 -7.82
N PHE A 725 33.34 -52.15 -7.82
CA PHE A 725 33.09 -53.07 -6.70
C PHE A 725 34.22 -52.83 -5.68
N ARG A 726 33.87 -52.21 -4.52
CA ARG A 726 34.70 -51.84 -3.33
C ARG A 726 34.88 -50.33 -3.12
N PHE A 727 33.84 -49.59 -2.68
CA PHE A 727 34.06 -48.37 -1.88
C PHE A 727 32.85 -47.90 -1.06
N LEU A 728 31.94 -48.79 -0.64
CA LEU A 728 30.88 -48.45 0.34
C LEU A 728 30.88 -49.45 1.49
N GLN A 729 32.07 -49.68 2.01
CA GLN A 729 32.31 -50.26 3.32
C GLN A 729 33.59 -49.59 3.80
N THR A 730 33.51 -48.85 4.92
CA THR A 730 34.57 -48.02 5.55
C THR A 730 34.62 -46.54 5.10
N TYR A 731 33.77 -45.68 5.65
CA TYR A 731 34.11 -44.27 6.03
C TYR A 731 32.98 -43.66 6.90
N THR A 732 32.58 -44.40 7.92
CA THR A 732 32.17 -43.83 9.21
C THR A 732 33.32 -44.19 10.14
N ASP A 733 34.18 -43.21 10.41
CA ASP A 733 35.10 -43.12 11.56
C ASP A 733 36.24 -42.16 11.19
N THR A 734 36.04 -40.85 11.32
CA THR A 734 37.00 -39.87 11.89
C THR A 734 36.54 -38.42 11.69
N LEU A 735 36.32 -37.75 12.83
CA LEU A 735 36.58 -36.32 13.13
C LEU A 735 35.71 -35.26 12.40
N ASP A 736 34.82 -34.48 13.03
CA ASP A 736 34.86 -33.63 14.24
C ASP A 736 35.43 -32.21 13.98
N VAL A 737 34.65 -31.21 14.42
CA VAL A 737 34.93 -29.76 14.63
C VAL A 737 34.72 -28.71 13.50
N GLU A 738 34.10 -27.61 13.96
CA GLU A 738 33.68 -26.31 13.43
C GLU A 738 34.57 -25.55 12.42
N LEU A 739 33.90 -24.89 11.46
CA LEU A 739 33.91 -23.42 11.26
C LEU A 739 32.72 -22.98 10.39
#